data_AF-A0AAY5KXA7-F1
#
_entry.id   AF-A0AAY5KXA7-F1
#
_cell.length_a   1.000
_cell.length_b   1.000
_cell.length_c   1.000
_cell.angle_alpha   90.00
_cell.angle_beta   90.00
_cell.angle_gamma   90.00
#
_symmetry.space_group_name_H-M   'P 1'
#
loop_
_entity.id
_entity.type
_entity.pdbx_description
1 polymer ?
#
loop_
_entity_poly.entity_id
_entity_poly.type
_entity_poly.pdbx_seq_one_letter_code
_entity_poly.pdbx_strand_id
1 'polypeptide(L)'
;MACKKSEESLKLQDIISKSSLIQEGPPKRYQLLPKKQNIDGTSKGEFKLRRWTMGEKDPNKVNRTVLLVGDTGAGKTTMVNAMVNYVMGIEMEDNIWFEITEQGKIGVSQCQTTEMTVYDIFGFENKQVPYSLTIIDTSGQEDAKGSQGIIAQIHHFLSFQNVIDQIDAVGLVLKATENRLSKRQIFMFEKVISLFGGNMQSNIVALLTHSDGGPATNALEALKKADIKCAKDDENQPVHFLFNNCQTVTTSIRRHKKASMLAWETSMEGLEKFTDFLRQVKHQELLGVKMTAQSVQIPKSLWSKIFGDKSEDASFKAMILAAQPWMAVNRRSEKKTAKLKDIISKSQLINAGPPKRYQLVPQKQCLDGRSEEESKLRRWTIGEKDPKKANKIILLVGETGTGKSTLINTMVNYVMGVEWEDEVWFQFTKEGERSKTSQSTTSEVTVYEIFGFEECRVSYSLTIIDSPGFGDTKGIQEDKTVIRKLHDLFRCEDGIHEVDAVGLVLQAGTNRLSDRQKYIFDVIVSLFGKDMKDNIVALITHSDGARASDALQALNDAMIQCAKDTENNPVHFLFNNRKEIRHDQDISLMLAWNTTMQGMVNFTKFLSKAQPQKLKMTVDVLNKRVQLQACVNNFKERIKMIELKQRQSRQIKEAIEQYNADAKNAITEKEIDEPYKVKVPLHGWWDNKAVTCNVCEENCHYPGCTLAWRPRYCEVMVNEICMSCTNKCHYSKHVKEKYKYVFKTKKVIKEVVDLIKKREFEKKASGQKQVLAGLQKELDVFEKDKSELVEETYQCVVKLEEIALKGNTLCTYIHLDFLIDRMEEKRDTAKVQKLQEMKKKAEEEQNVGIDYIQGKGEYEPL
;
A
#
# COMPACT_ATOMS: atom_id res chain seq x y z
N MET A 1 -19.54 -46.24 -55.55
CA MET A 1 -19.92 -44.83 -55.28
C MET A 1 -21.21 -44.71 -54.46
N ALA A 2 -22.25 -45.52 -54.68
CA ALA A 2 -23.49 -45.46 -53.89
C ALA A 2 -23.34 -45.82 -52.39
N CYS A 3 -22.51 -46.82 -52.03
CA CYS A 3 -22.26 -47.18 -50.61
C CYS A 3 -21.56 -46.06 -49.81
N LYS A 4 -20.56 -45.37 -50.38
CA LYS A 4 -19.85 -44.28 -49.69
C LYS A 4 -20.77 -43.08 -49.39
N LYS A 5 -21.60 -42.68 -50.37
CA LYS A 5 -22.61 -41.62 -50.15
C LYS A 5 -23.65 -42.00 -49.07
N SER A 6 -23.97 -43.28 -48.90
CA SER A 6 -24.91 -43.73 -47.86
C SER A 6 -24.34 -43.65 -46.44
N GLU A 7 -23.08 -44.02 -46.22
CA GLU A 7 -22.39 -43.87 -44.93
C GLU A 7 -22.09 -42.41 -44.59
N GLU A 8 -21.76 -41.60 -45.60
CA GLU A 8 -21.50 -40.16 -45.43
C GLU A 8 -22.77 -39.38 -45.04
N SER A 9 -23.90 -39.72 -45.66
CA SER A 9 -25.21 -39.16 -45.30
C SER A 9 -25.62 -39.55 -43.87
N LEU A 10 -25.35 -40.79 -43.45
CA LEU A 10 -25.61 -41.26 -42.09
C LEU A 10 -24.75 -40.53 -41.04
N LYS A 11 -23.45 -40.29 -41.32
CA LYS A 11 -22.57 -39.52 -40.42
C LYS A 11 -23.00 -38.06 -40.28
N LEU A 12 -23.42 -37.42 -41.37
CA LEU A 12 -23.90 -36.03 -41.34
C LEU A 12 -25.23 -35.92 -40.57
N GLN A 13 -26.16 -36.85 -40.80
CA GLN A 13 -27.43 -36.93 -40.06
C GLN A 13 -27.22 -37.18 -38.56
N ASP A 14 -26.25 -38.02 -38.19
CA ASP A 14 -25.86 -38.24 -36.78
C ASP A 14 -25.35 -36.93 -36.13
N ILE A 15 -24.49 -36.16 -36.81
CA ILE A 15 -24.01 -34.86 -36.31
C ILE A 15 -25.16 -33.86 -36.18
N ILE A 16 -26.06 -33.78 -37.16
CA ILE A 16 -27.24 -32.91 -37.12
C ILE A 16 -28.13 -33.28 -35.93
N SER A 17 -28.38 -34.57 -35.69
CA SER A 17 -29.21 -35.04 -34.57
C SER A 17 -28.64 -34.70 -33.19
N LYS A 18 -27.32 -34.51 -33.10
CA LYS A 18 -26.58 -34.12 -31.88
C LYS A 18 -26.34 -32.61 -31.78
N SER A 19 -26.80 -31.84 -32.76
CA SER A 19 -26.60 -30.39 -32.85
C SER A 19 -27.90 -29.62 -32.63
N SER A 20 -27.82 -28.41 -32.08
CA SER A 20 -29.00 -27.57 -31.85
C SER A 20 -29.22 -26.61 -33.02
N LEU A 21 -30.43 -26.52 -33.57
CA LEU A 21 -30.72 -25.55 -34.64
C LEU A 21 -30.68 -24.11 -34.09
N ILE A 22 -29.79 -23.29 -34.65
CA ILE A 22 -29.61 -21.85 -34.34
C ILE A 22 -30.52 -21.01 -35.24
N GLN A 23 -30.60 -21.32 -36.53
CA GLN A 23 -31.33 -20.51 -37.52
C GLN A 23 -31.95 -21.40 -38.62
N GLU A 24 -33.24 -21.21 -38.92
CA GLU A 24 -34.02 -21.94 -39.93
C GLU A 24 -33.79 -21.48 -41.39
N GLY A 25 -33.15 -20.32 -41.61
CA GLY A 25 -32.91 -19.78 -42.96
C GLY A 25 -31.88 -20.58 -43.75
N PRO A 26 -31.79 -20.46 -45.09
CA PRO A 26 -30.77 -21.14 -45.90
C PRO A 26 -29.41 -20.42 -45.82
N PRO A 27 -28.30 -21.06 -45.41
CA PRO A 27 -28.21 -22.44 -44.91
C PRO A 27 -28.67 -22.56 -43.46
N LYS A 28 -29.34 -23.67 -43.13
CA LYS A 28 -29.79 -23.98 -41.78
C LYS A 28 -28.57 -24.05 -40.87
N ARG A 29 -28.55 -23.22 -39.82
CA ARG A 29 -27.40 -23.14 -38.92
C ARG A 29 -27.58 -24.05 -37.73
N TYR A 30 -26.60 -24.92 -37.50
CA TYR A 30 -26.59 -25.82 -36.36
C TYR A 30 -25.42 -25.50 -35.44
N GLN A 31 -25.69 -25.45 -34.14
CA GLN A 31 -24.68 -25.36 -33.10
C GLN A 31 -23.97 -26.70 -32.99
N LEU A 32 -22.69 -26.73 -33.36
CA LEU A 32 -21.86 -27.90 -33.16
C LEU A 32 -21.48 -28.00 -31.67
N LEU A 33 -21.66 -29.18 -31.07
CA LEU A 33 -21.31 -29.45 -29.67
C LEU A 33 -20.04 -30.31 -29.58
N PRO A 34 -18.84 -29.72 -29.58
CA PRO A 34 -17.59 -30.47 -29.45
C PRO A 34 -17.41 -31.04 -28.05
N LYS A 35 -16.59 -32.08 -27.91
CA LYS A 35 -16.13 -32.58 -26.61
C LYS A 35 -15.17 -31.54 -26.02
N LYS A 36 -15.57 -30.91 -24.91
CA LYS A 36 -14.81 -29.85 -24.25
C LYS A 36 -13.94 -30.41 -23.14
N GLN A 37 -12.67 -30.01 -23.12
CA GLN A 37 -11.71 -30.33 -22.08
C GLN A 37 -10.93 -29.06 -21.70
N ASN A 38 -10.78 -28.82 -20.40
CA ASN A 38 -9.82 -27.82 -19.92
C ASN A 38 -8.46 -28.49 -19.80
N ILE A 39 -7.47 -27.95 -20.52
CA ILE A 39 -6.16 -28.59 -20.66
C ILE A 39 -5.24 -28.23 -19.49
N ASP A 40 -5.37 -27.01 -18.97
CA ASP A 40 -4.55 -26.47 -17.88
C ASP A 40 -4.85 -27.10 -16.51
N GLY A 41 -5.89 -27.93 -16.38
CA GLY A 41 -6.25 -28.64 -15.15
C GLY A 41 -6.63 -27.74 -13.96
N THR A 42 -6.58 -26.42 -14.13
CA THR A 42 -6.82 -25.43 -13.08
C THR A 42 -7.90 -24.46 -13.55
N SER A 43 -9.02 -24.40 -12.84
CA SER A 43 -10.04 -23.38 -13.07
C SER A 43 -9.59 -21.94 -12.72
N LYS A 44 -8.31 -21.75 -12.35
CA LYS A 44 -7.74 -20.54 -11.72
C LYS A 44 -6.38 -20.08 -12.28
N GLY A 45 -5.96 -20.54 -13.47
CA GLY A 45 -4.76 -20.00 -14.15
C GLY A 45 -5.01 -18.62 -14.78
N GLU A 46 -3.97 -17.77 -14.89
CA GLU A 46 -4.03 -16.44 -15.55
C GLU A 46 -4.41 -16.55 -17.04
N PHE A 47 -4.16 -17.71 -17.68
CA PHE A 47 -4.53 -18.01 -19.06
C PHE A 47 -5.29 -19.34 -19.14
N LYS A 48 -6.61 -19.26 -19.36
CA LYS A 48 -7.45 -20.45 -19.53
C LYS A 48 -7.25 -21.09 -20.89
N LEU A 49 -7.04 -22.41 -20.89
CA LEU A 49 -6.70 -23.18 -22.08
C LEU A 49 -7.73 -24.29 -22.34
N ARG A 50 -8.44 -24.16 -23.47
CA ARG A 50 -9.53 -25.08 -23.85
C ARG A 50 -9.12 -25.97 -25.01
N ARG A 51 -9.56 -27.22 -24.97
CA ARG A 51 -9.51 -28.18 -26.09
C ARG A 51 -10.91 -28.62 -26.45
N TRP A 52 -11.29 -28.42 -27.69
CA TRP A 52 -12.57 -28.78 -28.26
C TRP A 52 -12.34 -29.81 -29.36
N THR A 53 -12.76 -31.05 -29.12
CA THR A 53 -12.52 -32.17 -30.03
C THR A 53 -13.80 -32.58 -30.75
N MET A 54 -13.70 -32.76 -32.06
CA MET A 54 -14.75 -33.20 -32.96
C MET A 54 -14.32 -34.53 -33.58
N GLY A 55 -15.17 -35.55 -33.50
CA GLY A 55 -14.87 -36.89 -33.99
C GLY A 55 -13.75 -37.59 -33.20
N GLU A 56 -13.17 -38.64 -33.80
CA GLU A 56 -12.11 -39.47 -33.21
C GLU A 56 -10.86 -39.44 -34.09
N LYS A 57 -9.68 -39.32 -33.47
CA LYS A 57 -8.39 -39.22 -34.17
C LYS A 57 -8.04 -40.54 -34.85
N ASP A 58 -7.81 -40.52 -36.17
CA ASP A 58 -7.24 -41.66 -36.89
C ASP A 58 -5.72 -41.73 -36.63
N PRO A 59 -5.21 -42.74 -35.90
CA PRO A 59 -3.79 -42.84 -35.59
C PRO A 59 -2.90 -43.09 -36.82
N ASN A 60 -3.47 -43.51 -37.95
CA ASN A 60 -2.74 -43.78 -39.19
C ASN A 60 -2.60 -42.53 -40.08
N LYS A 61 -3.23 -41.41 -39.69
CA LYS A 61 -3.19 -40.15 -40.43
C LYS A 61 -2.27 -39.16 -39.75
N VAL A 62 -1.51 -38.42 -40.56
CA VAL A 62 -0.68 -37.31 -40.07
C VAL A 62 -1.61 -36.24 -39.50
N ASN A 63 -1.22 -35.61 -38.39
CA ASN A 63 -1.93 -34.46 -37.84
C ASN A 63 -1.22 -33.16 -38.24
N ARG A 64 -1.94 -32.24 -38.90
CA ARG A 64 -1.43 -30.91 -39.22
C ARG A 64 -1.94 -29.91 -38.20
N THR A 65 -1.04 -29.13 -37.61
CA THR A 65 -1.36 -28.16 -36.56
C THR A 65 -1.10 -26.72 -37.03
N VAL A 66 -2.11 -25.86 -36.92
CA VAL A 66 -2.04 -24.46 -37.36
C VAL A 66 -2.27 -23.51 -36.19
N LEU A 67 -1.38 -22.54 -36.00
CA LEU A 67 -1.56 -21.46 -35.02
C LEU A 67 -2.09 -20.18 -35.69
N LEU A 68 -3.27 -19.69 -35.27
CA LEU A 68 -3.88 -18.48 -35.80
C LEU A 68 -3.57 -17.27 -34.90
N VAL A 69 -2.96 -16.23 -35.45
CA VAL A 69 -2.57 -15.01 -34.72
C VAL A 69 -3.07 -13.77 -35.44
N GLY A 70 -3.72 -12.86 -34.71
CA GLY A 70 -4.25 -11.60 -35.25
C GLY A 70 -5.07 -10.86 -34.20
N ASP A 71 -5.43 -9.61 -34.48
CA ASP A 71 -6.17 -8.76 -33.54
C ASP A 71 -7.61 -9.26 -33.28
N THR A 72 -8.26 -8.69 -32.25
CA THR A 72 -9.71 -8.80 -32.08
C THR A 72 -10.41 -8.26 -33.32
N GLY A 73 -11.38 -9.02 -33.84
CA GLY A 73 -12.14 -8.63 -35.03
C GLY A 73 -11.42 -8.86 -36.36
N ALA A 74 -10.21 -9.45 -36.36
CA ALA A 74 -9.51 -9.86 -37.58
C ALA A 74 -10.16 -11.07 -38.30
N GLY A 75 -11.12 -11.76 -37.65
CA GLY A 75 -11.87 -12.86 -38.26
C GLY A 75 -11.34 -14.28 -37.96
N LYS A 76 -10.50 -14.45 -36.92
CA LYS A 76 -9.91 -15.76 -36.56
C LYS A 76 -10.96 -16.86 -36.33
N THR A 77 -11.90 -16.66 -35.42
CA THR A 77 -12.94 -17.67 -35.10
C THR A 77 -13.91 -17.92 -36.26
N THR A 78 -14.18 -16.88 -37.06
CA THR A 78 -14.91 -17.02 -38.32
C THR A 78 -14.19 -17.97 -39.27
N MET A 79 -12.86 -17.84 -39.38
CA MET A 79 -12.04 -18.73 -40.18
C MET A 79 -12.04 -20.16 -39.63
N VAL A 80 -11.98 -20.35 -38.30
CA VAL A 80 -12.11 -21.69 -37.68
C VAL A 80 -13.44 -22.34 -38.11
N ASN A 81 -14.56 -21.63 -38.02
CA ASN A 81 -15.86 -22.13 -38.45
C ASN A 81 -15.88 -22.52 -39.94
N ALA A 82 -15.26 -21.72 -40.81
CA ALA A 82 -15.17 -22.04 -42.24
C ALA A 82 -14.31 -23.29 -42.50
N MET A 83 -13.15 -23.42 -41.82
CA MET A 83 -12.29 -24.59 -41.92
C MET A 83 -12.98 -25.87 -41.45
N VAL A 84 -13.80 -25.79 -40.38
CA VAL A 84 -14.55 -26.94 -39.86
C VAL A 84 -15.56 -27.45 -40.88
N ASN A 85 -16.36 -26.56 -41.47
CA ASN A 85 -17.34 -26.93 -42.49
C ASN A 85 -16.67 -27.50 -43.75
N TYR A 86 -15.55 -26.91 -44.17
CA TYR A 86 -14.76 -27.43 -45.28
C TYR A 86 -14.20 -28.83 -45.00
N VAL A 87 -13.53 -29.05 -43.87
CA VAL A 87 -13.00 -30.38 -43.51
C VAL A 87 -14.11 -31.43 -43.38
N MET A 88 -15.28 -31.04 -42.86
CA MET A 88 -16.47 -31.90 -42.80
C MET A 88 -17.07 -32.24 -44.17
N GLY A 89 -16.65 -31.55 -45.23
CA GLY A 89 -17.13 -31.73 -46.60
C GLY A 89 -18.53 -31.19 -46.83
N ILE A 90 -18.88 -30.07 -46.19
CA ILE A 90 -20.17 -29.41 -46.38
C ILE A 90 -20.15 -28.66 -47.71
N GLU A 91 -21.07 -29.00 -48.59
CA GLU A 91 -21.28 -28.34 -49.89
C GLU A 91 -22.36 -27.27 -49.76
N MET A 92 -22.38 -26.31 -50.69
CA MET A 92 -23.36 -25.23 -50.68
C MET A 92 -24.79 -25.79 -50.83
N GLU A 93 -24.92 -26.89 -51.56
CA GLU A 93 -26.14 -27.64 -51.87
C GLU A 93 -26.73 -28.34 -50.65
N ASP A 94 -25.93 -28.65 -49.63
CA ASP A 94 -26.40 -29.27 -48.39
C ASP A 94 -27.32 -28.34 -47.60
N ASN A 95 -27.26 -27.03 -47.86
CA ASN A 95 -28.06 -26.00 -47.20
C ASN A 95 -27.98 -26.06 -45.66
N ILE A 96 -26.81 -26.46 -45.15
CA ILE A 96 -26.48 -26.64 -43.74
C ILE A 96 -25.19 -25.88 -43.44
N TRP A 97 -25.07 -25.29 -42.26
CA TRP A 97 -23.84 -24.67 -41.77
C TRP A 97 -23.66 -24.96 -40.29
N PHE A 98 -22.50 -25.50 -39.92
CA PHE A 98 -22.16 -25.71 -38.51
C PHE A 98 -21.45 -24.50 -37.94
N GLU A 99 -21.88 -24.07 -36.76
CA GLU A 99 -21.26 -22.97 -36.02
C GLU A 99 -20.85 -23.45 -34.64
N ILE A 100 -19.62 -23.14 -34.26
CA ILE A 100 -19.10 -23.54 -32.96
C ILE A 100 -19.35 -22.39 -31.99
N THR A 101 -20.39 -22.50 -31.16
CA THR A 101 -20.79 -21.46 -30.19
C THR A 101 -20.84 -22.01 -28.75
N GLU A 102 -20.60 -21.15 -27.76
CA GLU A 102 -20.80 -21.49 -26.34
C GLU A 102 -22.30 -21.52 -25.99
N GLN A 103 -22.73 -22.47 -25.14
CA GLN A 103 -24.12 -22.55 -24.67
C GLN A 103 -24.50 -21.24 -23.96
N GLY A 104 -25.63 -20.65 -24.37
CA GLY A 104 -26.16 -19.39 -23.82
C GLY A 104 -25.94 -18.12 -24.67
N LYS A 105 -25.24 -18.21 -25.81
CA LYS A 105 -24.98 -17.07 -26.73
C LYS A 105 -25.62 -17.28 -28.12
N ILE A 106 -26.89 -17.66 -28.16
CA ILE A 106 -27.63 -17.82 -29.43
C ILE A 106 -28.12 -16.44 -29.89
N GLY A 107 -27.64 -15.94 -31.03
CA GLY A 107 -28.10 -14.69 -31.65
C GLY A 107 -27.14 -13.48 -31.59
N VAL A 108 -25.93 -13.64 -31.06
CA VAL A 108 -24.93 -12.55 -31.04
C VAL A 108 -23.91 -12.77 -32.17
N SER A 109 -24.14 -12.17 -33.33
CA SER A 109 -23.12 -12.06 -34.36
C SER A 109 -21.98 -11.19 -33.82
N GLN A 110 -20.79 -11.78 -33.63
CA GLN A 110 -19.59 -11.20 -33.00
C GLN A 110 -19.51 -11.36 -31.46
N CYS A 111 -19.32 -12.60 -30.99
CA CYS A 111 -18.71 -12.81 -29.67
C CYS A 111 -17.18 -12.80 -29.78
N GLN A 112 -16.52 -12.05 -28.89
CA GLN A 112 -15.06 -12.00 -28.78
C GLN A 112 -14.53 -13.28 -28.09
N THR A 113 -13.49 -13.88 -28.66
CA THR A 113 -12.82 -15.05 -28.06
C THR A 113 -11.99 -14.59 -26.87
N THR A 114 -12.43 -14.96 -25.66
CA THR A 114 -11.82 -14.57 -24.38
C THR A 114 -10.67 -15.48 -23.94
N GLU A 115 -10.51 -16.66 -24.57
CA GLU A 115 -9.59 -17.71 -24.11
C GLU A 115 -8.90 -18.41 -25.31
N MET A 116 -7.66 -18.88 -25.12
CA MET A 116 -6.94 -19.64 -26.16
C MET A 116 -7.56 -21.03 -26.30
N THR A 117 -7.95 -21.39 -27.53
CA THR A 117 -8.75 -22.61 -27.79
C THR A 117 -8.10 -23.47 -28.86
N VAL A 118 -7.90 -24.75 -28.55
CA VAL A 118 -7.44 -25.79 -29.47
C VAL A 118 -8.67 -26.51 -30.03
N TYR A 119 -8.83 -26.48 -31.35
CA TYR A 119 -9.88 -27.20 -32.08
C TYR A 119 -9.27 -28.42 -32.76
N ASP A 120 -9.65 -29.60 -32.30
CA ASP A 120 -9.24 -30.87 -32.89
C ASP A 120 -10.36 -31.37 -33.81
N ILE A 121 -10.11 -31.37 -35.13
CA ILE A 121 -11.09 -31.73 -36.17
C ILE A 121 -10.70 -33.09 -36.74
N PHE A 122 -11.29 -34.15 -36.20
CA PHE A 122 -10.94 -35.54 -36.50
C PHE A 122 -12.13 -36.34 -37.06
N GLY A 123 -11.86 -37.48 -37.69
CA GLY A 123 -12.87 -38.40 -38.20
C GLY A 123 -13.46 -38.03 -39.58
N PHE A 124 -12.90 -37.00 -40.21
CA PHE A 124 -13.25 -36.50 -41.54
C PHE A 124 -12.08 -36.59 -42.53
N GLU A 125 -11.03 -37.33 -42.18
CA GLU A 125 -9.88 -37.58 -43.01
C GLU A 125 -10.32 -38.32 -44.29
N ASN A 126 -9.81 -37.89 -45.44
CA ASN A 126 -10.18 -38.34 -46.80
C ASN A 126 -11.53 -37.80 -47.35
N LYS A 127 -12.14 -36.79 -46.72
CA LYS A 127 -13.17 -35.96 -47.37
C LYS A 127 -12.52 -34.88 -48.24
N GLN A 128 -12.31 -33.69 -47.67
CA GLN A 128 -11.60 -32.60 -48.34
C GLN A 128 -10.08 -32.62 -48.06
N VAL A 129 -9.66 -33.17 -46.90
CA VAL A 129 -8.25 -33.22 -46.50
C VAL A 129 -7.77 -34.64 -46.21
N PRO A 130 -6.53 -35.03 -46.58
CA PRO A 130 -6.02 -36.38 -46.37
C PRO A 130 -5.38 -36.61 -44.99
N TYR A 131 -5.43 -35.62 -44.09
CA TYR A 131 -4.79 -35.57 -42.77
C TYR A 131 -5.77 -35.11 -41.69
N SER A 132 -5.47 -35.39 -40.42
CA SER A 132 -6.18 -34.81 -39.28
C SER A 132 -5.75 -33.35 -39.08
N LEU A 133 -6.67 -32.48 -38.62
CA LEU A 133 -6.39 -31.04 -38.50
C LEU A 133 -6.62 -30.56 -37.06
N THR A 134 -5.60 -29.92 -36.49
CA THR A 134 -5.68 -29.19 -35.23
C THR A 134 -5.47 -27.69 -35.48
N ILE A 135 -6.39 -26.85 -34.99
CA ILE A 135 -6.30 -25.39 -35.11
C ILE A 135 -6.18 -24.78 -33.71
N ILE A 136 -5.22 -23.89 -33.52
CA ILE A 136 -5.01 -23.16 -32.27
C ILE A 136 -5.46 -21.72 -32.51
N ASP A 137 -6.61 -21.35 -31.94
CA ASP A 137 -7.14 -19.99 -31.98
C ASP A 137 -6.65 -19.20 -30.76
N THR A 138 -5.87 -18.15 -31.01
CA THR A 138 -5.42 -17.23 -29.97
C THR A 138 -6.56 -16.31 -29.54
N SER A 139 -6.62 -15.98 -28.23
CA SER A 139 -7.61 -15.01 -27.77
C SER A 139 -7.35 -13.65 -28.42
N GLY A 140 -8.40 -12.95 -28.84
CA GLY A 140 -8.27 -11.57 -29.30
C GLY A 140 -8.19 -10.58 -28.14
N GLN A 141 -8.57 -10.99 -26.93
CA GLN A 141 -8.77 -10.10 -25.80
C GLN A 141 -7.48 -9.46 -25.31
N GLU A 142 -7.60 -8.19 -24.98
CA GLU A 142 -6.57 -7.40 -24.32
C GLU A 142 -6.64 -7.72 -22.83
N ASP A 143 -5.56 -8.28 -22.28
CA ASP A 143 -5.30 -8.11 -20.87
C ASP A 143 -4.76 -6.67 -20.63
N ALA A 144 -4.63 -6.25 -19.37
CA ALA A 144 -4.06 -4.96 -19.00
C ALA A 144 -2.59 -4.75 -19.49
N LYS A 145 -1.99 -5.74 -20.18
CA LYS A 145 -0.61 -5.79 -20.67
C LYS A 145 -0.51 -5.70 -22.21
N GLY A 146 -1.63 -5.60 -22.95
CA GLY A 146 -1.64 -5.39 -24.41
C GLY A 146 -1.03 -6.55 -25.21
N SER A 147 -0.24 -6.28 -26.27
CA SER A 147 0.36 -7.34 -27.11
C SER A 147 1.31 -8.29 -26.38
N GLN A 148 1.75 -7.96 -25.15
CA GLN A 148 2.55 -8.86 -24.32
C GLN A 148 1.74 -10.03 -23.75
N GLY A 149 0.43 -9.86 -23.55
CA GLY A 149 -0.48 -10.90 -23.07
C GLY A 149 -0.63 -12.07 -24.04
N ILE A 150 -0.82 -11.78 -25.34
CA ILE A 150 -0.92 -12.81 -26.39
C ILE A 150 0.39 -13.61 -26.51
N ILE A 151 1.54 -12.95 -26.40
CA ILE A 151 2.85 -13.62 -26.44
C ILE A 151 3.03 -14.51 -25.20
N ALA A 152 2.65 -14.02 -24.02
CA ALA A 152 2.68 -14.80 -22.78
C ALA A 152 1.73 -16.01 -22.85
N GLN A 153 0.54 -15.86 -23.46
CA GLN A 153 -0.40 -16.96 -23.71
C GLN A 153 0.18 -18.02 -24.62
N ILE A 154 0.78 -17.63 -25.75
CA ILE A 154 1.40 -18.56 -26.69
C ILE A 154 2.60 -19.26 -26.03
N HIS A 155 3.43 -18.53 -25.29
CA HIS A 155 4.55 -19.12 -24.57
C HIS A 155 4.09 -20.10 -23.47
N HIS A 156 3.07 -19.73 -22.70
CA HIS A 156 2.43 -20.59 -21.70
C HIS A 156 1.88 -21.86 -22.36
N PHE A 157 1.17 -21.72 -23.48
CA PHE A 157 0.64 -22.82 -24.26
C PHE A 157 1.73 -23.80 -24.74
N LEU A 158 2.80 -23.28 -25.34
CA LEU A 158 3.91 -24.08 -25.85
C LEU A 158 4.71 -24.78 -24.73
N SER A 159 4.55 -24.35 -23.47
CA SER A 159 5.24 -24.94 -22.32
C SER A 159 4.53 -26.16 -21.70
N PHE A 160 3.27 -26.43 -22.05
CA PHE A 160 2.58 -27.63 -21.54
C PHE A 160 2.98 -28.89 -22.30
N GLN A 161 3.54 -29.86 -21.58
CA GLN A 161 3.83 -31.18 -22.14
C GLN A 161 2.53 -31.91 -22.52
N ASN A 162 2.56 -32.63 -23.65
CA ASN A 162 1.49 -33.50 -24.15
C ASN A 162 0.20 -32.77 -24.60
N VAL A 163 0.28 -31.45 -24.80
CA VAL A 163 -0.85 -30.68 -25.37
C VAL A 163 -0.76 -30.70 -26.88
N ILE A 164 0.35 -30.24 -27.47
CA ILE A 164 0.54 -30.31 -28.91
C ILE A 164 1.93 -30.84 -29.20
N ASP A 165 2.01 -31.75 -30.16
CA ASP A 165 3.26 -32.40 -30.55
C ASP A 165 4.13 -31.51 -31.46
N GLN A 166 3.50 -30.62 -32.25
CA GLN A 166 4.15 -29.76 -33.23
C GLN A 166 3.26 -28.61 -33.73
N ILE A 167 3.85 -27.58 -34.34
CA ILE A 167 3.13 -26.55 -35.12
C ILE A 167 3.66 -26.61 -36.55
N ASP A 168 2.79 -26.97 -37.49
CA ASP A 168 3.15 -27.10 -38.91
C ASP A 168 3.12 -25.75 -39.63
N ALA A 169 2.17 -24.86 -39.28
CA ALA A 169 2.06 -23.53 -39.89
C ALA A 169 1.56 -22.45 -38.90
N VAL A 170 1.94 -21.20 -39.17
CA VAL A 170 1.44 -20.03 -38.44
C VAL A 170 0.70 -19.11 -39.42
N GLY A 171 -0.56 -18.87 -39.12
CA GLY A 171 -1.44 -18.01 -39.91
C GLY A 171 -1.55 -16.61 -39.30
N LEU A 172 -1.05 -15.60 -40.00
CA LEU A 172 -1.23 -14.19 -39.64
C LEU A 172 -2.57 -13.71 -40.20
N VAL A 173 -3.57 -13.55 -39.34
CA VAL A 173 -4.95 -13.27 -39.72
C VAL A 173 -5.20 -11.76 -39.76
N LEU A 174 -5.53 -11.23 -40.94
CA LEU A 174 -5.73 -9.80 -41.21
C LEU A 174 -7.00 -9.59 -42.04
N LYS A 175 -7.48 -8.34 -42.16
CA LYS A 175 -8.53 -8.02 -43.15
C LYS A 175 -7.91 -7.72 -44.51
N ALA A 176 -8.50 -8.21 -45.60
CA ALA A 176 -8.00 -7.97 -46.96
C ALA A 176 -7.94 -6.47 -47.34
N THR A 177 -8.80 -5.65 -46.74
CA THR A 177 -8.89 -4.20 -46.95
C THR A 177 -7.93 -3.37 -46.09
N GLU A 178 -7.07 -4.00 -45.31
CA GLU A 178 -6.21 -3.32 -44.33
C GLU A 178 -5.04 -2.60 -45.00
N ASN A 179 -5.11 -1.27 -45.05
CA ASN A 179 -4.13 -0.44 -45.78
C ASN A 179 -2.78 -0.27 -45.07
N ARG A 180 -2.74 -0.48 -43.75
CA ARG A 180 -1.52 -0.31 -42.93
C ARG A 180 -1.65 -1.09 -41.64
N LEU A 181 -0.58 -1.81 -41.27
CA LEU A 181 -0.46 -2.42 -39.95
C LEU A 181 -0.11 -1.36 -38.90
N SER A 182 -0.84 -1.39 -37.79
CA SER A 182 -0.50 -0.59 -36.62
C SER A 182 0.85 -1.04 -36.03
N LYS A 183 1.57 -0.13 -35.35
CA LYS A 183 2.83 -0.48 -34.64
C LYS A 183 2.65 -1.67 -33.68
N ARG A 184 1.44 -1.83 -33.16
CA ARG A 184 1.05 -2.91 -32.24
C ARG A 184 0.94 -4.27 -32.93
N GLN A 185 0.28 -4.33 -34.09
CA GLN A 185 0.18 -5.55 -34.91
C GLN A 185 1.56 -5.98 -35.40
N ILE A 186 2.38 -5.02 -35.83
CA ILE A 186 3.77 -5.26 -36.24
C ILE A 186 4.53 -5.92 -35.09
N PHE A 187 4.51 -5.30 -33.90
CA PHE A 187 5.16 -5.85 -32.72
C PHE A 187 4.65 -7.25 -32.34
N MET A 188 3.33 -7.50 -32.43
CA MET A 188 2.74 -8.80 -32.14
C MET A 188 3.26 -9.87 -33.12
N PHE A 189 3.21 -9.61 -34.42
CA PHE A 189 3.66 -10.56 -35.44
C PHE A 189 5.15 -10.82 -35.33
N GLU A 190 5.99 -9.79 -35.21
CA GLU A 190 7.44 -9.96 -35.05
C GLU A 190 7.79 -10.83 -33.84
N LYS A 191 7.11 -10.61 -32.71
CA LYS A 191 7.38 -11.37 -31.49
C LYS A 191 6.91 -12.81 -31.57
N VAL A 192 5.72 -13.06 -32.12
CA VAL A 192 5.24 -14.42 -32.36
C VAL A 192 6.18 -15.15 -33.32
N ILE A 193 6.59 -14.50 -34.41
CA ILE A 193 7.55 -15.06 -35.37
C ILE A 193 8.88 -15.39 -34.66
N SER A 194 9.33 -14.53 -33.74
CA SER A 194 10.57 -14.78 -32.97
C SER A 194 10.51 -15.97 -32.02
N LEU A 195 9.32 -16.50 -31.69
CA LEU A 195 9.18 -17.73 -30.91
C LEU A 195 9.56 -18.98 -31.72
N PHE A 196 9.60 -18.86 -33.05
CA PHE A 196 9.90 -19.94 -33.97
C PHE A 196 11.30 -19.75 -34.58
N GLY A 197 12.04 -20.84 -34.77
CA GLY A 197 13.35 -20.79 -35.42
C GLY A 197 13.24 -20.34 -36.89
N GLY A 198 14.34 -19.87 -37.48
CA GLY A 198 14.36 -19.36 -38.87
C GLY A 198 13.81 -20.34 -39.91
N ASN A 199 13.85 -21.64 -39.62
CA ASN A 199 13.31 -22.72 -40.46
C ASN A 199 11.78 -22.69 -40.61
N MET A 200 11.05 -22.00 -39.70
CA MET A 200 9.59 -21.85 -39.75
C MET A 200 9.14 -20.68 -40.63
N GLN A 201 10.05 -19.82 -41.10
CA GLN A 201 9.68 -18.64 -41.91
C GLN A 201 8.92 -19.03 -43.17
N SER A 202 9.26 -20.15 -43.82
CA SER A 202 8.54 -20.68 -44.99
C SER A 202 7.12 -21.18 -44.69
N ASN A 203 6.78 -21.32 -43.40
CA ASN A 203 5.51 -21.87 -42.94
C ASN A 203 4.64 -20.79 -42.25
N ILE A 204 5.08 -19.53 -42.25
CA ILE A 204 4.33 -18.38 -41.76
C ILE A 204 3.63 -17.73 -42.95
N VAL A 205 2.31 -17.76 -42.99
CA VAL A 205 1.49 -17.28 -44.14
C VAL A 205 0.45 -16.27 -43.71
N ALA A 206 -0.01 -15.44 -44.65
CA ALA A 206 -1.09 -14.48 -44.39
C ALA A 206 -2.47 -15.07 -44.69
N LEU A 207 -3.41 -14.90 -43.78
CA LEU A 207 -4.78 -15.39 -43.91
C LEU A 207 -5.71 -14.17 -43.92
N LEU A 208 -6.19 -13.80 -45.11
CA LEU A 208 -6.84 -12.53 -45.34
C LEU A 208 -8.36 -12.70 -45.34
N THR A 209 -9.02 -12.22 -44.30
CA THR A 209 -10.47 -12.31 -44.12
C THR A 209 -11.18 -11.09 -44.72
N HIS A 210 -12.51 -11.17 -44.87
CA HIS A 210 -13.33 -10.08 -45.43
C HIS A 210 -12.90 -9.67 -46.85
N SER A 211 -12.38 -10.62 -47.64
CA SER A 211 -12.10 -10.39 -49.06
C SER A 211 -13.40 -10.28 -49.85
N ASP A 212 -13.47 -9.39 -50.83
CA ASP A 212 -14.56 -9.27 -51.79
C ASP A 212 -14.33 -10.14 -53.06
N GLY A 213 -13.30 -10.99 -53.05
CA GLY A 213 -12.83 -11.75 -54.22
C GLY A 213 -11.88 -10.97 -55.13
N GLY A 214 -11.61 -9.69 -54.83
CA GLY A 214 -10.63 -8.88 -55.54
C GLY A 214 -9.19 -9.06 -55.05
N PRO A 215 -8.21 -8.46 -55.75
CA PRO A 215 -6.80 -8.49 -55.35
C PRO A 215 -6.59 -7.88 -53.96
N ALA A 216 -5.95 -8.61 -53.04
CA ALA A 216 -5.71 -8.13 -51.67
C ALA A 216 -4.46 -7.22 -51.56
N THR A 217 -4.29 -6.31 -52.52
CA THR A 217 -3.10 -5.45 -52.67
C THR A 217 -2.82 -4.64 -51.41
N ASN A 218 -3.86 -4.12 -50.75
CA ASN A 218 -3.73 -3.28 -49.57
C ASN A 218 -3.05 -4.01 -48.39
N ALA A 219 -3.56 -5.19 -48.02
CA ALA A 219 -3.01 -5.98 -46.91
C ALA A 219 -1.60 -6.51 -47.21
N LEU A 220 -1.34 -6.90 -48.47
CA LEU A 220 -0.02 -7.37 -48.90
C LEU A 220 1.01 -6.25 -48.89
N GLU A 221 0.66 -5.06 -49.36
CA GLU A 221 1.51 -3.87 -49.23
C GLU A 221 1.75 -3.50 -47.77
N ALA A 222 0.75 -3.62 -46.91
CA ALA A 222 0.87 -3.33 -45.48
C ALA A 222 1.87 -4.27 -44.79
N LEU A 223 1.83 -5.57 -45.09
CA LEU A 223 2.79 -6.56 -44.61
C LEU A 223 4.21 -6.28 -45.10
N LYS A 224 4.36 -5.92 -46.38
CA LYS A 224 5.66 -5.57 -46.97
C LYS A 224 6.26 -4.28 -46.38
N LYS A 225 5.46 -3.22 -46.26
CA LYS A 225 5.89 -1.94 -45.66
C LYS A 225 6.32 -2.10 -44.21
N ALA A 226 5.77 -3.09 -43.51
CA ALA A 226 6.12 -3.44 -42.15
C ALA A 226 7.29 -4.43 -42.01
N ASP A 227 7.86 -4.93 -43.13
CA ASP A 227 8.95 -5.91 -43.17
C ASP A 227 8.69 -7.19 -42.34
N ILE A 228 7.44 -7.69 -42.36
CA ILE A 228 7.06 -8.89 -41.61
C ILE A 228 7.69 -10.13 -42.25
N LYS A 229 8.49 -10.87 -41.48
CA LYS A 229 9.17 -12.10 -41.89
C LYS A 229 8.20 -13.29 -42.05
N CYS A 230 7.59 -13.39 -43.22
CA CYS A 230 6.70 -14.48 -43.61
C CYS A 230 7.20 -15.18 -44.89
N ALA A 231 6.53 -16.27 -45.26
CA ALA A 231 6.78 -17.00 -46.49
C ALA A 231 6.53 -16.09 -47.69
N LYS A 232 7.35 -16.23 -48.74
CA LYS A 232 7.23 -15.46 -49.96
C LYS A 232 7.08 -16.35 -51.18
N ASP A 233 6.28 -15.92 -52.14
CA ASP A 233 6.14 -16.57 -53.44
C ASP A 233 7.28 -16.15 -54.39
N ASP A 234 7.24 -16.69 -55.61
CA ASP A 234 8.24 -16.43 -56.67
C ASP A 234 8.30 -14.95 -57.08
N GLU A 235 7.25 -14.18 -56.82
CA GLU A 235 7.17 -12.73 -57.05
C GLU A 235 7.55 -11.90 -55.81
N ASN A 236 8.15 -12.54 -54.80
CA ASN A 236 8.58 -11.94 -53.53
C ASN A 236 7.41 -11.26 -52.77
N GLN A 237 6.17 -11.71 -52.99
CA GLN A 237 4.99 -11.33 -52.21
C GLN A 237 4.81 -12.26 -51.01
N PRO A 238 4.22 -11.79 -49.90
CA PRO A 238 3.75 -12.67 -48.85
C PRO A 238 2.80 -13.76 -49.40
N VAL A 239 3.11 -15.04 -49.12
CA VAL A 239 2.19 -16.15 -49.41
C VAL A 239 0.91 -15.94 -48.61
N HIS A 240 -0.23 -15.92 -49.29
CA HIS A 240 -1.51 -15.55 -48.69
C HIS A 240 -2.68 -16.37 -49.23
N PHE A 241 -3.74 -16.45 -48.42
CA PHE A 241 -4.98 -17.12 -48.75
C PHE A 241 -6.16 -16.21 -48.42
N LEU A 242 -7.16 -16.15 -49.31
CA LEU A 242 -8.31 -15.27 -49.21
C LEU A 242 -9.50 -15.99 -48.61
N PHE A 243 -10.19 -15.33 -47.69
CA PHE A 243 -11.40 -15.83 -47.04
C PHE A 243 -12.46 -14.74 -47.02
N ASN A 244 -13.67 -15.06 -47.48
CA ASN A 244 -14.84 -14.20 -47.36
C ASN A 244 -15.86 -14.86 -46.41
N ASN A 245 -16.21 -14.17 -45.33
CA ASN A 245 -17.00 -14.74 -44.24
C ASN A 245 -18.32 -15.35 -44.76
N CYS A 246 -18.41 -16.69 -44.85
CA CYS A 246 -19.55 -17.42 -45.41
C CYS A 246 -20.84 -17.33 -44.56
N GLN A 247 -20.84 -16.55 -43.47
CA GLN A 247 -21.93 -16.40 -42.52
C GLN A 247 -23.12 -15.54 -43.02
N THR A 248 -23.18 -15.08 -44.27
CA THR A 248 -24.27 -14.22 -44.75
C THR A 248 -24.89 -14.71 -46.06
N VAL A 249 -25.70 -15.76 -45.96
CA VAL A 249 -26.79 -15.99 -46.90
C VAL A 249 -28.07 -15.47 -46.24
N THR A 250 -28.36 -14.19 -46.43
CA THR A 250 -29.63 -13.61 -45.98
C THR A 250 -30.36 -13.06 -47.19
N THR A 251 -31.52 -13.65 -47.46
CA THR A 251 -32.67 -13.15 -48.25
C THR A 251 -32.86 -13.62 -49.70
N SER A 252 -34.15 -13.73 -50.06
CA SER A 252 -34.77 -14.23 -51.29
C SER A 252 -34.61 -13.33 -52.53
N ILE A 253 -33.63 -12.41 -52.53
CA ILE A 253 -33.41 -11.42 -53.61
C ILE A 253 -32.26 -11.91 -54.53
N ARG A 254 -32.54 -12.09 -55.85
CA ARG A 254 -31.59 -12.61 -56.87
C ARG A 254 -30.20 -11.93 -56.88
N ARG A 255 -30.10 -10.63 -56.55
CA ARG A 255 -28.83 -9.88 -56.48
C ARG A 255 -27.95 -10.29 -55.29
N HIS A 256 -28.53 -10.59 -54.13
CA HIS A 256 -27.79 -11.00 -52.93
C HIS A 256 -27.33 -12.47 -53.00
N LYS A 257 -28.09 -13.34 -53.69
CA LYS A 257 -27.68 -14.73 -53.94
C LYS A 257 -26.33 -14.83 -54.70
N LYS A 258 -26.11 -14.00 -55.72
CA LYS A 258 -24.84 -13.99 -56.48
C LYS A 258 -23.64 -13.56 -55.62
N ALA A 259 -23.82 -12.55 -54.76
CA ALA A 259 -22.76 -12.10 -53.86
C ALA A 259 -22.42 -13.14 -52.79
N SER A 260 -23.43 -13.82 -52.23
CA SER A 260 -23.20 -14.91 -51.27
C SER A 260 -22.56 -16.14 -51.91
N MET A 261 -22.91 -16.47 -53.15
CA MET A 261 -22.23 -17.54 -53.92
C MET A 261 -20.76 -17.20 -54.18
N LEU A 262 -20.47 -15.98 -54.63
CA LEU A 262 -19.10 -15.53 -54.84
C LEU A 262 -18.28 -15.56 -53.54
N ALA A 263 -18.90 -15.18 -52.41
CA ALA A 263 -18.27 -15.25 -51.08
C ALA A 263 -17.96 -16.69 -50.65
N TRP A 264 -18.89 -17.62 -50.93
CA TRP A 264 -18.68 -19.05 -50.68
C TRP A 264 -17.54 -19.60 -51.55
N GLU A 265 -17.60 -19.38 -52.86
CA GLU A 265 -16.59 -19.83 -53.84
C GLU A 265 -15.20 -19.31 -53.48
N THR A 266 -15.08 -18.01 -53.18
CA THR A 266 -13.80 -17.38 -52.76
C THR A 266 -13.22 -18.07 -51.52
N SER A 267 -14.06 -18.38 -50.52
CA SER A 267 -13.61 -19.05 -49.31
C SER A 267 -13.25 -20.51 -49.51
N MET A 268 -14.00 -21.24 -50.34
CA MET A 268 -13.69 -22.64 -50.64
C MET A 268 -12.38 -22.74 -51.43
N GLU A 269 -12.19 -21.89 -52.44
CA GLU A 269 -10.94 -21.82 -53.20
C GLU A 269 -9.74 -21.44 -52.30
N GLY A 270 -9.94 -20.49 -51.38
CA GLY A 270 -8.92 -20.12 -50.39
C GLY A 270 -8.57 -21.25 -49.42
N LEU A 271 -9.58 -22.00 -48.94
CA LEU A 271 -9.41 -23.16 -48.05
C LEU A 271 -8.73 -24.33 -48.76
N GLU A 272 -9.09 -24.59 -50.02
CA GLU A 272 -8.45 -25.62 -50.84
C GLU A 272 -6.97 -25.32 -51.01
N LYS A 273 -6.62 -24.10 -51.47
CA LYS A 273 -5.22 -23.67 -51.60
C LYS A 273 -4.46 -23.73 -50.28
N PHE A 274 -5.09 -23.30 -49.18
CA PHE A 274 -4.45 -23.33 -47.85
C PHE A 274 -4.23 -24.75 -47.35
N THR A 275 -5.19 -25.65 -47.54
CA THR A 275 -5.07 -27.05 -47.10
C THR A 275 -4.10 -27.85 -47.97
N ASP A 276 -3.98 -27.52 -49.26
CA ASP A 276 -2.92 -28.03 -50.15
C ASP A 276 -1.54 -27.53 -49.74
N PHE A 277 -1.42 -26.26 -49.34
CA PHE A 277 -0.19 -25.75 -48.74
C PHE A 277 0.20 -26.58 -47.51
N LEU A 278 -0.72 -26.77 -46.55
CA LEU A 278 -0.49 -27.58 -45.34
C LEU A 278 -0.12 -29.04 -45.66
N ARG A 279 -0.62 -29.59 -46.78
CA ARG A 279 -0.24 -30.93 -47.25
C ARG A 279 1.24 -30.99 -47.61
N GLN A 280 1.76 -29.94 -48.25
CA GLN A 280 3.12 -29.84 -48.78
C GLN A 280 4.17 -29.36 -47.76
N VAL A 281 3.73 -28.76 -46.64
CA VAL A 281 4.63 -28.32 -45.58
C VAL A 281 5.49 -29.48 -45.06
N LYS A 282 6.82 -29.30 -45.10
CA LYS A 282 7.79 -30.25 -44.56
C LYS A 282 7.61 -30.36 -43.05
N HIS A 283 7.49 -31.59 -42.56
CA HIS A 283 7.38 -31.92 -41.15
C HIS A 283 8.61 -31.38 -40.41
N GLN A 284 8.42 -30.44 -39.48
CA GLN A 284 9.49 -29.92 -38.63
C GLN A 284 9.15 -30.23 -37.18
N GLU A 285 9.92 -31.12 -36.55
CA GLU A 285 9.83 -31.33 -35.11
C GLU A 285 10.19 -30.02 -34.38
N LEU A 286 9.50 -29.73 -33.27
CA LEU A 286 9.86 -28.66 -32.32
C LEU A 286 11.22 -28.97 -31.65
N LEU A 287 12.32 -28.89 -32.41
CA LEU A 287 13.68 -28.95 -31.88
C LEU A 287 13.96 -27.66 -31.13
N GLY A 288 13.70 -27.66 -29.82
CA GLY A 288 14.09 -26.58 -28.90
C GLY A 288 13.11 -26.24 -27.77
N VAL A 289 11.87 -26.74 -27.80
CA VAL A 289 10.83 -26.40 -26.79
C VAL A 289 10.36 -27.64 -25.99
N LYS A 290 11.20 -28.68 -25.86
CA LYS A 290 10.98 -29.76 -24.90
C LYS A 290 11.66 -29.45 -23.57
N MET A 291 11.08 -28.56 -22.76
CA MET A 291 11.43 -28.50 -21.34
C MET A 291 10.61 -29.55 -20.59
N THR A 292 11.17 -30.76 -20.44
CA THR A 292 10.56 -31.83 -19.65
C THR A 292 10.66 -31.53 -18.15
N ALA A 293 9.55 -31.59 -17.44
CA ALA A 293 9.44 -31.34 -15.99
C ALA A 293 10.14 -32.39 -15.09
N GLN A 294 10.96 -33.30 -15.64
CA GLN A 294 11.65 -34.36 -14.89
C GLN A 294 13.18 -34.21 -14.78
N SER A 295 13.79 -33.10 -15.20
CA SER A 295 15.25 -32.92 -15.06
C SER A 295 15.67 -32.34 -13.69
N VAL A 296 15.11 -32.85 -12.60
CA VAL A 296 15.62 -32.63 -11.24
C VAL A 296 16.48 -33.85 -10.90
N GLN A 297 17.79 -33.65 -10.88
CA GLN A 297 18.87 -34.62 -10.59
C GLN A 297 19.28 -35.58 -11.72
N ILE A 298 20.18 -35.11 -12.60
CA ILE A 298 21.09 -35.99 -13.35
C ILE A 298 22.51 -35.77 -12.80
N PRO A 299 23.22 -36.84 -12.37
CA PRO A 299 24.62 -36.74 -11.93
C PRO A 299 25.51 -36.14 -13.03
N LYS A 300 26.48 -35.29 -12.65
CA LYS A 300 27.43 -34.63 -13.60
C LYS A 300 28.09 -35.60 -14.59
N SER A 301 28.28 -36.86 -14.22
CA SER A 301 28.89 -37.90 -15.06
C SER A 301 28.02 -38.39 -16.23
N LEU A 302 26.70 -38.19 -16.18
CA LEU A 302 25.79 -38.52 -17.28
C LEU A 302 25.58 -37.32 -18.22
N TRP A 303 25.73 -36.09 -17.70
CA TRP A 303 25.65 -34.82 -18.45
C TRP A 303 26.74 -34.67 -19.51
N SER A 304 27.98 -35.05 -19.19
CA SER A 304 29.12 -35.00 -20.11
C SER A 304 29.03 -36.04 -21.23
N LYS A 305 28.30 -37.14 -21.02
CA LYS A 305 28.08 -38.19 -22.04
C LYS A 305 27.02 -37.84 -23.08
N ILE A 306 26.02 -37.03 -22.73
CA ILE A 306 24.88 -36.73 -23.62
C ILE A 306 25.18 -35.53 -24.53
N PHE A 307 25.90 -34.51 -24.04
CA PHE A 307 26.03 -33.24 -24.76
C PHE A 307 27.45 -32.90 -25.23
N GLY A 308 28.45 -33.71 -24.89
CA GLY A 308 29.85 -33.35 -25.09
C GLY A 308 30.20 -32.03 -24.38
N ASP A 309 31.44 -31.61 -24.47
CA ASP A 309 32.00 -30.50 -23.70
C ASP A 309 31.56 -29.11 -24.22
N LYS A 310 30.24 -28.87 -24.28
CA LYS A 310 29.62 -27.60 -24.70
C LYS A 310 29.07 -26.80 -23.50
N SER A 311 29.73 -26.88 -22.34
CA SER A 311 29.36 -26.09 -21.15
C SER A 311 29.62 -24.57 -21.27
N GLU A 312 30.05 -24.09 -22.45
CA GLU A 312 30.39 -22.68 -22.69
C GLU A 312 29.55 -21.99 -23.77
N ASP A 313 28.47 -22.59 -24.28
CA ASP A 313 27.60 -21.92 -25.25
C ASP A 313 26.84 -20.75 -24.57
N ALA A 314 27.19 -19.53 -24.97
CA ALA A 314 26.63 -18.27 -24.44
C ALA A 314 25.10 -18.20 -24.58
N SER A 315 24.55 -18.86 -25.59
CA SER A 315 23.12 -18.95 -25.87
C SER A 315 22.36 -19.72 -24.78
N PHE A 316 22.98 -20.76 -24.22
CA PHE A 316 22.39 -21.61 -23.17
C PHE A 316 22.50 -20.98 -21.77
N LYS A 317 23.61 -20.28 -21.48
CA LYS A 317 23.72 -19.44 -20.27
C LYS A 317 22.69 -18.31 -20.29
N ALA A 318 22.46 -17.67 -21.43
CA ALA A 318 21.42 -16.67 -21.61
C ALA A 318 20.01 -17.26 -21.41
N MET A 319 19.76 -18.50 -21.85
CA MET A 319 18.48 -19.19 -21.69
C MET A 319 18.18 -19.55 -20.22
N ILE A 320 19.17 -20.02 -19.45
CA ILE A 320 19.01 -20.26 -18.01
C ILE A 320 18.80 -18.95 -17.24
N LEU A 321 19.56 -17.90 -17.56
CA LEU A 321 19.37 -16.55 -17.01
C LEU A 321 17.97 -15.98 -17.35
N ALA A 322 17.44 -16.26 -18.54
CA ALA A 322 16.11 -15.85 -18.96
C ALA A 322 14.97 -16.63 -18.27
N ALA A 323 15.20 -17.90 -17.89
CA ALA A 323 14.20 -18.75 -17.22
C ALA A 323 14.17 -18.62 -15.69
N GLN A 324 15.23 -18.05 -15.07
CA GLN A 324 15.33 -17.84 -13.62
C GLN A 324 14.19 -17.01 -13.00
N PRO A 325 13.72 -15.90 -13.61
CA PRO A 325 12.57 -15.15 -13.11
C PRO A 325 11.28 -15.98 -13.07
N TRP A 326 11.02 -16.81 -14.08
CA TRP A 326 9.81 -17.63 -14.20
C TRP A 326 9.79 -18.79 -13.18
N MET A 327 10.92 -19.47 -12.97
CA MET A 327 11.05 -20.49 -11.92
C MET A 327 10.86 -19.91 -10.50
N ALA A 328 11.25 -18.65 -10.29
CA ALA A 328 11.00 -17.95 -9.03
C ALA A 328 9.51 -17.59 -8.87
N VAL A 329 8.83 -17.17 -9.95
CA VAL A 329 7.40 -16.83 -9.92
C VAL A 329 6.51 -18.06 -9.65
N ASN A 330 6.77 -19.21 -10.29
CA ASN A 330 5.98 -20.43 -10.05
C ASN A 330 6.14 -20.98 -8.62
N ARG A 331 7.37 -21.00 -8.07
CA ARG A 331 7.58 -21.39 -6.66
C ARG A 331 6.93 -20.41 -5.68
N ARG A 332 6.90 -19.11 -6.00
CA ARG A 332 6.19 -18.11 -5.18
C ARG A 332 4.67 -18.33 -5.23
N SER A 333 4.12 -18.69 -6.39
CA SER A 333 2.68 -18.99 -6.56
C SER A 333 2.24 -20.21 -5.72
N GLU A 334 2.95 -21.35 -5.80
CA GLU A 334 2.61 -22.54 -5.00
C GLU A 334 2.71 -22.29 -3.48
N LYS A 335 3.78 -21.62 -3.05
CA LYS A 335 3.98 -21.23 -1.64
C LYS A 335 2.90 -20.24 -1.16
N LYS A 336 2.53 -19.27 -2.00
CA LYS A 336 1.41 -18.35 -1.74
C LYS A 336 0.13 -19.16 -1.52
N THR A 337 -0.24 -20.06 -2.43
CA THR A 337 -1.49 -20.83 -2.32
C THR A 337 -1.54 -21.68 -1.04
N ALA A 338 -0.43 -22.32 -0.66
CA ALA A 338 -0.35 -23.09 0.58
C ALA A 338 -0.54 -22.21 1.83
N LYS A 339 0.13 -21.05 1.88
CA LYS A 339 0.02 -20.09 2.99
C LYS A 339 -1.38 -19.47 3.09
N LEU A 340 -2.01 -19.17 1.96
CA LEU A 340 -3.38 -18.68 1.92
C LEU A 340 -4.38 -19.73 2.45
N LYS A 341 -4.22 -21.01 2.11
CA LYS A 341 -5.05 -22.08 2.69
C LYS A 341 -4.87 -22.22 4.20
N ASP A 342 -3.62 -22.16 4.67
CA ASP A 342 -3.30 -22.22 6.10
C ASP A 342 -3.95 -21.06 6.86
N ILE A 343 -3.76 -19.81 6.40
CA ILE A 343 -4.34 -18.65 7.09
C ILE A 343 -5.87 -18.65 7.04
N ILE A 344 -6.49 -19.11 5.94
CA ILE A 344 -7.95 -19.29 5.85
C ILE A 344 -8.43 -20.27 6.92
N SER A 345 -7.76 -21.40 7.10
CA SER A 345 -8.14 -22.41 8.10
C SER A 345 -8.07 -21.91 9.55
N LYS A 346 -7.20 -20.94 9.81
CA LYS A 346 -7.00 -20.30 11.13
C LYS A 346 -7.85 -19.04 11.33
N SER A 347 -8.56 -18.59 10.29
CA SER A 347 -9.34 -17.35 10.30
C SER A 347 -10.84 -17.62 10.42
N GLN A 348 -11.59 -16.64 10.92
CA GLN A 348 -13.05 -16.76 11.04
C GLN A 348 -13.74 -16.15 9.82
N LEU A 349 -14.62 -16.89 9.13
CA LEU A 349 -15.40 -16.34 8.03
C LEU A 349 -16.41 -15.31 8.56
N ILE A 350 -16.35 -14.09 8.02
CA ILE A 350 -17.26 -12.98 8.34
C ILE A 350 -18.39 -12.91 7.31
N ASN A 351 -18.05 -12.99 6.03
CA ASN A 351 -18.99 -12.88 4.91
C ASN A 351 -18.58 -13.85 3.80
N ALA A 352 -19.54 -14.63 3.30
CA ALA A 352 -19.34 -15.65 2.27
C ALA A 352 -19.43 -15.12 0.82
N GLY A 353 -19.91 -13.89 0.62
CA GLY A 353 -20.02 -13.25 -0.69
C GLY A 353 -18.66 -13.01 -1.35
N PRO A 354 -18.61 -12.62 -2.63
CA PRO A 354 -17.35 -12.34 -3.31
C PRO A 354 -16.83 -10.91 -3.01
N PRO A 355 -15.60 -10.73 -2.48
CA PRO A 355 -14.68 -11.76 -1.98
C PRO A 355 -15.05 -12.26 -0.58
N LYS A 356 -14.76 -13.53 -0.28
CA LYS A 356 -14.97 -14.13 1.04
C LYS A 356 -14.14 -13.38 2.06
N ARG A 357 -14.79 -12.81 3.07
CA ARG A 357 -14.13 -11.99 4.09
C ARG A 357 -13.79 -12.82 5.30
N TYR A 358 -12.53 -12.85 5.68
CA TYR A 358 -12.02 -13.58 6.84
C TYR A 358 -11.46 -12.63 7.89
N GLN A 359 -11.86 -12.83 9.14
CA GLN A 359 -11.23 -12.21 10.30
C GLN A 359 -9.99 -12.99 10.68
N LEU A 360 -8.83 -12.32 10.64
CA LEU A 360 -7.57 -12.86 11.15
C LEU A 360 -7.65 -13.03 12.66
N VAL A 361 -7.07 -14.12 13.17
CA VAL A 361 -6.98 -14.41 14.61
C VAL A 361 -5.50 -14.28 15.02
N PRO A 362 -5.04 -13.10 15.46
CA PRO A 362 -3.65 -12.88 15.85
C PRO A 362 -3.35 -13.39 17.26
N GLN A 363 -2.08 -13.68 17.52
CA GLN A 363 -1.56 -13.74 18.89
C GLN A 363 -1.53 -12.33 19.47
N LYS A 364 -2.17 -12.14 20.63
CA LYS A 364 -2.30 -10.83 21.27
C LYS A 364 -1.32 -10.69 22.44
N GLN A 365 -0.64 -9.55 22.51
CA GLN A 365 0.23 -9.16 23.61
C GLN A 365 -0.08 -7.72 24.03
N CYS A 366 -0.08 -7.46 25.33
CA CYS A 366 -0.20 -6.11 25.90
C CYS A 366 1.20 -5.58 26.26
N LEU A 367 1.58 -4.41 25.76
CA LEU A 367 2.93 -3.84 25.93
C LEU A 367 3.04 -2.92 27.15
N ASP A 368 1.91 -2.56 27.75
CA ASP A 368 1.81 -1.66 28.90
C ASP A 368 1.67 -2.40 30.25
N GLY A 369 1.78 -3.74 30.25
CA GLY A 369 1.66 -4.58 31.44
C GLY A 369 0.24 -4.63 32.03
N ARG A 370 -0.78 -4.17 31.30
CA ARG A 370 -2.19 -4.18 31.70
C ARG A 370 -2.92 -5.41 31.17
N SER A 371 -4.13 -5.66 31.71
CA SER A 371 -5.04 -6.66 31.15
C SER A 371 -5.44 -6.32 29.71
N GLU A 372 -5.88 -7.31 28.92
CA GLU A 372 -6.24 -7.08 27.50
C GLU A 372 -7.34 -6.03 27.33
N GLU A 373 -8.34 -6.02 28.21
CA GLU A 373 -9.46 -5.08 28.21
C GLU A 373 -9.04 -3.64 28.54
N GLU A 374 -8.02 -3.47 29.39
CA GLU A 374 -7.54 -2.17 29.84
C GLU A 374 -6.33 -1.66 29.04
N SER A 375 -5.68 -2.55 28.29
CA SER A 375 -4.45 -2.26 27.56
C SER A 375 -4.70 -1.26 26.44
N LYS A 376 -3.90 -0.20 26.44
CA LYS A 376 -3.94 0.88 25.44
C LYS A 376 -2.78 0.81 24.45
N LEU A 377 -1.84 -0.11 24.67
CA LEU A 377 -0.71 -0.44 23.81
C LEU A 377 -0.71 -1.94 23.50
N ARG A 378 -1.12 -2.29 22.28
CA ARG A 378 -1.37 -3.67 21.87
C ARG A 378 -0.40 -4.09 20.77
N ARG A 379 0.01 -5.36 20.80
CA ARG A 379 0.74 -6.03 19.71
C ARG A 379 -0.03 -7.26 19.28
N TRP A 380 -0.36 -7.33 17.99
CA TRP A 380 -1.11 -8.41 17.37
C TRP A 380 -0.28 -9.05 16.26
N THR A 381 0.11 -10.30 16.47
CA THR A 381 1.08 -10.99 15.62
C THR A 381 0.41 -12.12 14.83
N ILE A 382 0.71 -12.17 13.52
CA ILE A 382 0.32 -13.24 12.60
C ILE A 382 1.58 -13.93 12.09
N GLY A 383 1.64 -15.25 12.21
CA GLY A 383 2.79 -16.05 11.79
C GLY A 383 3.95 -15.97 12.78
N GLU A 384 5.10 -16.53 12.37
CA GLU A 384 6.31 -16.59 13.20
C GLU A 384 7.43 -15.77 12.55
N LYS A 385 8.11 -14.96 13.37
CA LYS A 385 9.21 -14.09 12.91
C LYS A 385 10.42 -14.92 12.51
N ASP A 386 10.88 -14.77 11.26
CA ASP A 386 12.17 -15.28 10.80
C ASP A 386 13.25 -14.21 11.05
N PRO A 387 14.21 -14.41 11.97
CA PRO A 387 15.26 -13.43 12.26
C PRO A 387 16.17 -13.12 11.07
N LYS A 388 16.18 -13.97 10.03
CA LYS A 388 17.00 -13.78 8.82
C LYS A 388 16.33 -12.87 7.80
N LYS A 389 15.02 -12.65 7.91
CA LYS A 389 14.26 -11.78 7.00
C LYS A 389 14.23 -10.37 7.58
N ALA A 390 14.40 -9.38 6.71
CA ALA A 390 14.18 -7.99 7.08
C ALA A 390 12.72 -7.78 7.49
N ASN A 391 12.47 -6.86 8.42
CA ASN A 391 11.14 -6.44 8.81
C ASN A 391 10.99 -4.95 8.49
N LYS A 392 9.94 -4.57 7.76
CA LYS A 392 9.63 -3.18 7.44
C LYS A 392 8.57 -2.65 8.38
N ILE A 393 8.87 -1.55 9.07
CA ILE A 393 8.04 -0.98 10.13
C ILE A 393 7.44 0.34 9.65
N ILE A 394 6.11 0.43 9.63
CA ILE A 394 5.37 1.59 9.11
C ILE A 394 4.47 2.14 10.19
N LEU A 395 4.53 3.45 10.46
CA LEU A 395 3.56 4.14 11.31
C LEU A 395 2.51 4.83 10.44
N LEU A 396 1.23 4.58 10.69
CA LEU A 396 0.12 5.22 9.98
C LEU A 396 -0.55 6.26 10.86
N VAL A 397 -0.68 7.49 10.34
CA VAL A 397 -1.29 8.60 11.07
C VAL A 397 -2.22 9.43 10.19
N GLY A 398 -3.32 9.93 10.77
CA GLY A 398 -4.30 10.74 10.05
C GLY A 398 -5.62 10.83 10.81
N GLU A 399 -6.54 11.67 10.33
CA GLU A 399 -7.85 11.89 10.94
C GLU A 399 -8.72 10.62 10.93
N THR A 400 -9.71 10.52 11.82
CA THR A 400 -10.76 9.49 11.75
C THR A 400 -11.50 9.57 10.41
N GLY A 401 -11.83 8.43 9.80
CA GLY A 401 -12.55 8.40 8.51
C GLY A 401 -11.68 8.56 7.25
N THR A 402 -10.39 8.86 7.39
CA THR A 402 -9.43 8.93 6.26
C THR A 402 -9.11 7.56 5.63
N GLY A 403 -9.62 6.46 6.19
CA GLY A 403 -9.45 5.12 5.64
C GLY A 403 -8.21 4.35 6.13
N LYS A 404 -7.58 4.74 7.25
CA LYS A 404 -6.42 4.03 7.85
C LYS A 404 -6.65 2.54 8.04
N SER A 405 -7.71 2.13 8.76
CA SER A 405 -8.02 0.71 8.97
C SER A 405 -8.27 -0.02 7.66
N THR A 406 -8.84 0.66 6.67
CA THR A 406 -9.06 0.11 5.34
C THR A 406 -7.74 -0.16 4.64
N LEU A 407 -6.81 0.80 4.71
CA LEU A 407 -5.45 0.72 4.17
C LEU A 407 -4.60 -0.33 4.87
N ILE A 408 -4.70 -0.50 6.19
CA ILE A 408 -4.02 -1.59 6.94
C ILE A 408 -4.41 -2.94 6.34
N ASN A 409 -5.71 -3.19 6.19
CA ASN A 409 -6.19 -4.43 5.59
C ASN A 409 -5.67 -4.59 4.15
N THR A 410 -5.64 -3.51 3.36
CA THR A 410 -5.05 -3.52 2.01
C THR A 410 -3.57 -3.94 2.03
N MET A 411 -2.76 -3.35 2.91
CA MET A 411 -1.34 -3.67 3.05
C MET A 411 -1.14 -5.15 3.45
N VAL A 412 -1.95 -5.65 4.38
CA VAL A 412 -1.92 -7.05 4.82
C VAL A 412 -2.23 -8.00 3.66
N ASN A 413 -3.33 -7.78 2.94
CA ASN A 413 -3.71 -8.62 1.80
C ASN A 413 -2.64 -8.59 0.70
N TYR A 414 -2.06 -7.41 0.44
CA TYR A 414 -0.96 -7.27 -0.52
C TYR A 414 0.27 -8.09 -0.12
N VAL A 415 0.72 -8.00 1.13
CA VAL A 415 1.88 -8.76 1.64
C VAL A 415 1.62 -10.27 1.63
N MET A 416 0.41 -10.69 2.01
CA MET A 416 -0.02 -12.09 1.94
C MET A 416 -0.10 -12.62 0.51
N GLY A 417 -0.04 -11.73 -0.49
CA GLY A 417 -0.05 -12.08 -1.91
C GLY A 417 -1.46 -12.29 -2.47
N VAL A 418 -2.50 -11.80 -1.82
CA VAL A 418 -3.88 -11.90 -2.30
C VAL A 418 -4.03 -11.19 -3.63
N GLU A 419 -4.64 -11.87 -4.60
CA GLU A 419 -4.96 -11.39 -5.94
C GLU A 419 -6.47 -11.30 -6.13
N TRP A 420 -6.89 -10.65 -7.22
CA TRP A 420 -8.30 -10.41 -7.49
C TRP A 420 -9.07 -11.73 -7.62
N GLU A 421 -8.44 -12.73 -8.23
CA GLU A 421 -8.94 -14.07 -8.58
C GLU A 421 -8.99 -15.03 -7.38
N ASP A 422 -8.30 -14.70 -6.28
CA ASP A 422 -8.34 -15.53 -5.07
C ASP A 422 -9.73 -15.49 -4.41
N GLU A 423 -10.50 -14.41 -4.65
CA GLU A 423 -11.83 -14.16 -4.08
C GLU A 423 -11.85 -14.25 -2.54
N VAL A 424 -10.75 -13.87 -1.90
CA VAL A 424 -10.63 -13.78 -0.44
C VAL A 424 -10.17 -12.39 -0.02
N TRP A 425 -10.55 -12.00 1.19
CA TRP A 425 -10.12 -10.75 1.80
C TRP A 425 -9.94 -10.92 3.30
N PHE A 426 -8.74 -10.62 3.80
CA PHE A 426 -8.43 -10.70 5.23
C PHE A 426 -8.57 -9.36 5.94
N GLN A 427 -9.00 -9.40 7.20
CA GLN A 427 -9.08 -8.21 8.05
C GLN A 427 -8.92 -8.54 9.53
N PHE A 428 -8.44 -7.60 10.34
CA PHE A 428 -8.25 -7.83 11.78
C PHE A 428 -9.55 -7.71 12.62
N THR A 429 -10.52 -6.89 12.21
CA THR A 429 -11.76 -6.63 12.98
C THR A 429 -13.03 -6.84 12.15
N LYS A 430 -14.13 -7.34 12.76
CA LYS A 430 -15.46 -7.42 12.13
C LYS A 430 -16.07 -6.02 11.93
N GLU A 431 -16.59 -5.75 10.73
CA GLU A 431 -17.45 -4.58 10.50
C GLU A 431 -18.83 -4.88 11.10
N GLY A 432 -19.29 -4.02 12.03
CA GLY A 432 -20.59 -4.19 12.73
C GLY A 432 -20.51 -4.45 14.25
N GLU A 433 -19.39 -4.93 14.78
CA GLU A 433 -19.14 -4.90 16.25
C GLU A 433 -18.81 -3.49 16.75
N ARG A 434 -18.54 -2.56 15.83
CA ARG A 434 -18.42 -1.12 16.11
C ARG A 434 -19.77 -0.41 16.30
N SER A 435 -20.92 -1.08 16.12
CA SER A 435 -22.24 -0.44 16.08
C SER A 435 -23.30 -1.05 17.00
N LYS A 436 -22.98 -1.27 18.29
CA LYS A 436 -24.00 -1.41 19.35
C LYS A 436 -23.74 -0.58 20.62
N THR A 437 -22.69 0.21 20.66
CA THR A 437 -22.52 1.29 21.64
C THR A 437 -21.97 2.51 20.93
N SER A 438 -22.67 3.63 21.08
CA SER A 438 -22.47 4.94 20.47
C SER A 438 -21.15 5.64 20.85
N GLN A 439 -20.03 4.92 20.92
CA GLN A 439 -18.71 5.37 21.40
C GLN A 439 -17.54 4.81 20.56
N SER A 440 -17.77 4.50 19.28
CA SER A 440 -16.79 3.81 18.44
C SER A 440 -15.68 4.72 17.90
N THR A 441 -14.70 5.06 18.74
CA THR A 441 -13.36 5.48 18.29
C THR A 441 -12.28 4.68 18.99
N THR A 442 -11.39 4.07 18.19
CA THR A 442 -10.20 3.33 18.65
C THR A 442 -9.34 4.26 19.49
N SER A 443 -9.31 4.09 20.81
CA SER A 443 -8.46 4.88 21.71
C SER A 443 -7.08 4.26 21.91
N GLU A 444 -6.72 3.21 21.17
CA GLU A 444 -5.57 2.34 21.46
C GLU A 444 -4.57 2.38 20.31
N VAL A 445 -3.27 2.38 20.62
CA VAL A 445 -2.22 2.21 19.61
C VAL A 445 -1.99 0.71 19.44
N THR A 446 -2.11 0.22 18.21
CA THR A 446 -1.98 -1.21 17.90
C THR A 446 -0.85 -1.46 16.92
N VAL A 447 0.05 -2.38 17.27
CA VAL A 447 1.13 -2.85 16.42
C VAL A 447 0.70 -4.16 15.78
N TYR A 448 0.52 -4.17 14.47
CA TYR A 448 0.21 -5.37 13.68
C TYR A 448 1.50 -5.93 13.10
N GLU A 449 1.84 -7.16 13.45
CA GLU A 449 3.01 -7.86 12.94
C GLU A 449 2.57 -8.99 12.00
N ILE A 450 3.07 -8.97 10.76
CA ILE A 450 2.74 -9.93 9.71
C ILE A 450 4.03 -10.63 9.28
N PHE A 451 4.20 -11.85 9.77
CA PHE A 451 5.36 -12.70 9.52
C PHE A 451 5.00 -13.94 8.68
N GLY A 452 6.01 -14.51 8.04
CA GLY A 452 5.87 -15.75 7.29
C GLY A 452 5.29 -15.58 5.89
N PHE A 453 5.23 -14.36 5.34
CA PHE A 453 4.75 -14.07 3.97
C PHE A 453 5.82 -13.44 3.05
N GLU A 454 7.09 -13.47 3.45
CA GLU A 454 8.26 -12.85 2.80
C GLU A 454 8.66 -13.50 1.47
N GLU A 455 7.89 -14.49 1.01
CA GLU A 455 8.09 -15.18 -0.27
C GLU A 455 6.82 -15.18 -1.11
N CYS A 456 5.77 -14.46 -0.69
CA CYS A 456 4.57 -14.28 -1.47
C CYS A 456 4.78 -13.13 -2.46
N ARG A 457 4.68 -11.88 -1.99
CA ARG A 457 4.76 -10.68 -2.83
C ARG A 457 5.98 -9.80 -2.54
N VAL A 458 6.34 -9.66 -1.26
CA VAL A 458 7.48 -8.87 -0.77
C VAL A 458 8.54 -9.78 -0.16
N SER A 459 9.79 -9.31 -0.07
CA SER A 459 10.92 -10.07 0.48
C SER A 459 11.21 -9.83 1.96
N TYR A 460 10.28 -9.20 2.67
CA TYR A 460 10.41 -8.76 4.06
C TYR A 460 9.10 -9.00 4.81
N SER A 461 9.19 -9.09 6.14
CA SER A 461 8.03 -9.07 7.02
C SER A 461 7.51 -7.65 7.18
N LEU A 462 6.23 -7.50 7.51
CA LEU A 462 5.62 -6.17 7.65
C LEU A 462 5.14 -5.97 9.09
N THR A 463 5.51 -4.83 9.68
CA THR A 463 4.96 -4.34 10.94
C THR A 463 4.28 -3.00 10.70
N ILE A 464 3.03 -2.85 11.13
CA ILE A 464 2.25 -1.62 10.97
C ILE A 464 1.82 -1.13 12.34
N ILE A 465 2.19 0.11 12.67
CA ILE A 465 1.73 0.81 13.87
C ILE A 465 0.53 1.64 13.47
N ASP A 466 -0.64 1.25 13.97
CA ASP A 466 -1.89 1.98 13.82
C ASP A 466 -2.07 2.92 15.01
N SER A 467 -2.08 4.22 14.72
CA SER A 467 -2.52 5.20 15.70
C SER A 467 -4.03 5.43 15.57
N PRO A 468 -4.75 5.64 16.69
CA PRO A 468 -6.08 6.25 16.71
C PRO A 468 -6.20 7.41 15.73
N GLY A 469 -7.41 7.66 15.23
CA GLY A 469 -7.68 8.89 14.48
C GLY A 469 -7.38 10.11 15.33
N PHE A 470 -6.29 10.80 15.00
CA PHE A 470 -5.95 12.06 15.64
C PHE A 470 -7.05 13.09 15.37
N GLY A 471 -7.29 13.92 16.37
CA GLY A 471 -8.25 15.00 16.36
C GLY A 471 -9.69 14.58 16.57
N ASP A 472 -10.05 13.32 16.88
CA ASP A 472 -11.42 12.79 17.08
C ASP A 472 -12.41 13.73 17.83
N THR A 473 -13.72 13.46 17.84
CA THR A 473 -14.72 14.31 18.56
C THR A 473 -14.43 14.54 20.04
N LYS A 474 -13.47 13.81 20.60
CA LYS A 474 -12.95 13.86 21.97
C LYS A 474 -11.93 15.00 22.24
N GLY A 475 -11.44 15.69 21.22
CA GLY A 475 -10.63 16.90 21.35
C GLY A 475 -9.14 16.68 21.69
N ILE A 476 -8.44 17.79 21.95
CA ILE A 476 -6.97 17.89 22.09
C ILE A 476 -6.39 16.99 23.20
N GLN A 477 -7.17 16.73 24.26
CA GLN A 477 -6.71 15.91 25.40
C GLN A 477 -6.53 14.44 25.02
N GLU A 478 -7.34 13.93 24.09
CA GLU A 478 -7.16 12.57 23.59
C GLU A 478 -5.91 12.48 22.70
N ASP A 479 -5.63 13.51 21.90
CA ASP A 479 -4.42 13.57 21.05
C ASP A 479 -3.13 13.51 21.88
N LYS A 480 -3.08 14.23 23.01
CA LYS A 480 -1.98 14.13 23.97
C LYS A 480 -1.80 12.70 24.48
N THR A 481 -2.91 12.02 24.72
CA THR A 481 -2.91 10.64 25.19
C THR A 481 -2.37 9.70 24.12
N VAL A 482 -2.63 9.94 22.83
CA VAL A 482 -2.03 9.17 21.72
C VAL A 482 -0.54 9.46 21.59
N ILE A 483 -0.12 10.72 21.70
CA ILE A 483 1.31 11.10 21.68
C ILE A 483 2.08 10.38 22.79
N ARG A 484 1.54 10.40 24.01
CA ARG A 484 2.14 9.70 25.15
C ARG A 484 2.27 8.20 24.88
N LYS A 485 1.25 7.57 24.29
CA LYS A 485 1.30 6.15 23.90
C LYS A 485 2.36 5.85 22.85
N LEU A 486 2.51 6.70 21.83
CA LEU A 486 3.58 6.55 20.84
C LEU A 486 4.96 6.71 21.50
N HIS A 487 5.12 7.70 22.39
CA HIS A 487 6.34 7.88 23.16
C HIS A 487 6.69 6.65 24.01
N ASP A 488 5.69 6.11 24.70
CA ASP A 488 5.78 4.90 25.51
C ASP A 488 6.18 3.68 24.65
N LEU A 489 5.58 3.52 23.47
CA LEU A 489 5.92 2.47 22.50
C LEU A 489 7.38 2.55 22.02
N PHE A 490 7.91 3.76 21.82
CA PHE A 490 9.27 3.97 21.32
C PHE A 490 10.36 3.82 22.40
N ARG A 491 9.98 3.81 23.67
CA ARG A 491 10.90 3.68 24.81
C ARG A 491 10.86 2.31 25.47
N CYS A 492 9.76 1.58 25.32
CA CYS A 492 9.62 0.24 25.89
C CYS A 492 10.70 -0.70 25.35
N GLU A 493 11.28 -1.55 26.20
CA GLU A 493 12.33 -2.50 25.82
C GLU A 493 11.83 -3.44 24.71
N ASP A 494 10.65 -4.03 24.92
CA ASP A 494 9.92 -4.82 23.92
C ASP A 494 9.14 -3.94 22.93
N GLY A 495 9.45 -2.65 22.80
CA GLY A 495 8.77 -1.68 21.95
C GLY A 495 9.24 -1.64 20.50
N ILE A 496 9.10 -0.47 19.87
CA ILE A 496 9.59 -0.21 18.50
C ILE A 496 10.74 0.79 18.55
N HIS A 497 11.91 0.41 18.03
CA HIS A 497 13.14 1.20 18.11
C HIS A 497 13.60 1.77 16.77
N GLU A 498 12.95 1.39 15.68
CA GLU A 498 13.22 1.86 14.32
C GLU A 498 11.95 1.88 13.48
N VAL A 499 11.90 2.77 12.48
CA VAL A 499 10.77 2.91 11.55
C VAL A 499 11.31 3.14 10.13
N ASP A 500 10.73 2.45 9.16
CA ASP A 500 11.06 2.61 7.74
C ASP A 500 10.24 3.72 7.07
N ALA A 501 8.99 3.92 7.49
CA ALA A 501 8.14 4.97 6.95
C ALA A 501 7.08 5.47 7.95
N VAL A 502 6.78 6.75 7.87
CA VAL A 502 5.62 7.37 8.53
C VAL A 502 4.64 7.81 7.43
N GLY A 503 3.48 7.19 7.37
CA GLY A 503 2.44 7.47 6.39
C GLY A 503 1.41 8.47 6.90
N LEU A 504 1.38 9.67 6.33
CA LEU A 504 0.33 10.68 6.53
C LEU A 504 -0.87 10.34 5.65
N VAL A 505 -1.96 9.86 6.25
CA VAL A 505 -3.13 9.35 5.55
C VAL A 505 -4.17 10.44 5.32
N LEU A 506 -4.50 10.69 4.05
CA LEU A 506 -5.39 11.76 3.58
C LEU A 506 -6.35 11.26 2.50
N GLN A 507 -7.50 11.90 2.31
CA GLN A 507 -8.39 11.58 1.18
C GLN A 507 -8.01 12.40 -0.06
N ALA A 508 -8.18 11.84 -1.26
CA ALA A 508 -7.82 12.49 -2.52
C ALA A 508 -8.54 13.82 -2.76
N GLY A 509 -9.83 13.91 -2.40
CA GLY A 509 -10.64 15.13 -2.51
C GLY A 509 -10.40 16.17 -1.41
N THR A 510 -9.27 16.09 -0.70
CA THR A 510 -8.92 17.07 0.34
C THR A 510 -8.32 18.31 -0.32
N ASN A 511 -9.14 19.31 -0.62
CA ASN A 511 -8.71 20.50 -1.36
C ASN A 511 -8.02 21.55 -0.48
N ARG A 512 -8.30 21.52 0.82
CA ARG A 512 -7.63 22.33 1.84
C ARG A 512 -7.58 21.51 3.11
N LEU A 513 -6.44 21.52 3.79
CA LEU A 513 -6.38 20.98 5.15
C LEU A 513 -7.20 21.90 6.05
N SER A 514 -8.19 21.34 6.74
CA SER A 514 -8.86 22.06 7.83
C SER A 514 -7.86 22.41 8.93
N ASP A 515 -8.18 23.40 9.76
CA ASP A 515 -7.36 23.82 10.91
C ASP A 515 -7.02 22.62 11.81
N ARG A 516 -7.98 21.70 11.95
CA ARG A 516 -7.83 20.41 12.63
C ARG A 516 -6.79 19.52 11.95
N GLN A 517 -6.84 19.33 10.63
CA GLN A 517 -5.87 18.49 9.91
C GLN A 517 -4.46 19.08 9.91
N LYS A 518 -4.35 20.41 9.79
CA LYS A 518 -3.08 21.12 9.94
C LYS A 518 -2.48 20.87 11.32
N TYR A 519 -3.29 21.02 12.38
CA TYR A 519 -2.89 20.71 13.74
C TYR A 519 -2.41 19.26 13.90
N ILE A 520 -3.14 18.28 13.36
CA ILE A 520 -2.80 16.86 13.46
C ILE A 520 -1.42 16.60 12.85
N PHE A 521 -1.17 17.02 11.61
CA PHE A 521 0.11 16.76 10.97
C PHE A 521 1.25 17.55 11.60
N ASP A 522 1.00 18.77 12.05
CA ASP A 522 1.99 19.56 12.79
C ASP A 522 2.45 18.82 14.05
N VAL A 523 1.49 18.37 14.86
CA VAL A 523 1.76 17.60 16.08
C VAL A 523 2.53 16.33 15.77
N ILE A 524 2.13 15.57 14.74
CA ILE A 524 2.76 14.30 14.36
C ILE A 524 4.18 14.47 13.87
N VAL A 525 4.40 15.37 12.92
CA VAL A 525 5.74 15.67 12.38
C VAL A 525 6.66 16.12 13.51
N SER A 526 6.12 16.83 14.49
CA SER A 526 6.88 17.32 15.62
C SER A 526 7.31 16.29 16.66
N LEU A 527 6.72 15.09 16.61
CA LEU A 527 7.16 13.99 17.46
C LEU A 527 8.55 13.51 17.06
N PHE A 528 8.90 13.66 15.78
CA PHE A 528 10.07 13.05 15.19
C PHE A 528 11.30 13.96 15.22
N GLY A 529 12.47 13.34 15.24
CA GLY A 529 13.74 14.00 14.97
C GLY A 529 13.87 14.41 13.50
N LYS A 530 14.74 15.39 13.21
CA LYS A 530 15.09 15.84 11.85
C LYS A 530 15.53 14.71 10.90
N ASP A 531 16.03 13.61 11.45
CA ASP A 531 16.45 12.40 10.73
C ASP A 531 15.29 11.64 10.07
N MET A 532 14.05 11.86 10.50
CA MET A 532 12.87 11.19 9.95
C MET A 532 12.28 11.85 8.70
N LYS A 533 12.76 13.04 8.30
CA LYS A 533 12.15 13.85 7.23
C LYS A 533 11.91 13.05 5.94
N ASP A 534 12.90 12.29 5.50
CA ASP A 534 12.88 11.55 4.24
C ASP A 534 12.09 10.23 4.32
N ASN A 535 11.65 9.85 5.53
CA ASN A 535 10.83 8.67 5.79
C ASN A 535 9.35 9.01 5.98
N ILE A 536 8.98 10.29 6.04
CA ILE A 536 7.59 10.74 6.12
C ILE A 536 7.01 10.92 4.71
N VAL A 537 5.93 10.20 4.39
CA VAL A 537 5.29 10.18 3.06
C VAL A 537 3.78 10.32 3.15
N ALA A 538 3.14 10.77 2.07
CA ALA A 538 1.69 10.87 2.00
C ALA A 538 1.03 9.59 1.44
N LEU A 539 -0.03 9.14 2.08
CA LEU A 539 -0.83 7.98 1.65
C LEU A 539 -2.26 8.46 1.36
N ILE A 540 -2.56 8.65 0.08
CA ILE A 540 -3.80 9.27 -0.40
C ILE A 540 -4.84 8.18 -0.67
N THR A 541 -5.90 8.14 0.13
CA THR A 541 -7.03 7.22 0.02
C THR A 541 -8.18 7.83 -0.78
N HIS A 542 -9.17 7.01 -1.16
CA HIS A 542 -10.33 7.44 -1.97
C HIS A 542 -9.91 8.09 -3.31
N SER A 543 -8.73 7.74 -3.82
CA SER A 543 -8.26 8.21 -5.12
C SER A 543 -8.92 7.41 -6.23
N ASP A 544 -9.31 8.06 -7.32
CA ASP A 544 -9.73 7.41 -8.56
C ASP A 544 -8.52 6.96 -9.43
N GLY A 545 -7.30 7.29 -9.01
CA GLY A 545 -6.06 7.05 -9.76
C GLY A 545 -5.56 8.28 -10.52
N ALA A 546 -6.32 9.38 -10.56
CA ALA A 546 -5.86 10.64 -11.10
C ALA A 546 -4.83 11.32 -10.17
N ARG A 547 -4.10 12.31 -10.71
CA ARG A 547 -3.14 13.10 -9.93
C ARG A 547 -3.89 13.78 -8.78
N ALA A 548 -3.49 13.50 -7.53
CA ALA A 548 -4.09 14.08 -6.34
C ALA A 548 -3.61 15.55 -6.12
N SER A 549 -3.79 16.41 -7.12
CA SER A 549 -3.32 17.81 -7.11
C SER A 549 -3.80 18.55 -5.88
N ASP A 550 -5.06 18.33 -5.50
CA ASP A 550 -5.74 19.03 -4.42
C ASP A 550 -5.12 18.66 -3.06
N ALA A 551 -4.95 17.36 -2.79
CA ALA A 551 -4.32 16.89 -1.57
C ALA A 551 -2.82 17.26 -1.48
N LEU A 552 -2.11 17.25 -2.60
CA LEU A 552 -0.69 17.67 -2.66
C LEU A 552 -0.53 19.17 -2.44
N GLN A 553 -1.39 19.98 -3.07
CA GLN A 553 -1.43 21.42 -2.84
C GLN A 553 -1.74 21.73 -1.39
N ALA A 554 -2.72 21.03 -0.79
CA ALA A 554 -3.07 21.21 0.62
C ALA A 554 -1.90 20.90 1.58
N LEU A 555 -1.08 19.88 1.28
CA LEU A 555 0.15 19.57 2.02
C LEU A 555 1.24 20.65 1.86
N ASN A 556 1.40 21.17 0.63
CA ASN A 556 2.36 22.23 0.32
C ASN A 556 1.95 23.56 0.99
N ASP A 557 0.68 23.94 0.90
CA ASP A 557 0.11 25.14 1.52
C ASP A 557 0.24 25.11 3.05
N ALA A 558 0.15 23.91 3.64
CA ALA A 558 0.36 23.70 5.06
C ALA A 558 1.84 23.54 5.46
N MET A 559 2.77 23.63 4.50
CA MET A 559 4.21 23.54 4.70
C MET A 559 4.64 22.30 5.52
N ILE A 560 3.98 21.16 5.31
CA ILE A 560 4.25 19.94 6.06
C ILE A 560 5.61 19.37 5.67
N GLN A 561 6.50 19.20 6.67
CA GLN A 561 7.83 18.62 6.44
C GLN A 561 7.74 17.12 6.20
N CYS A 562 7.89 16.72 4.94
CA CYS A 562 7.88 15.33 4.50
C CYS A 562 8.91 15.13 3.37
N ALA A 563 9.10 13.88 2.98
CA ALA A 563 9.96 13.50 1.88
C ALA A 563 9.49 14.18 0.59
N LYS A 564 10.45 14.68 -0.19
CA LYS A 564 10.18 15.35 -1.46
C LYS A 564 10.77 14.59 -2.63
N ASP A 565 10.05 14.60 -3.75
CA ASP A 565 10.53 14.05 -5.01
C ASP A 565 11.43 15.06 -5.76
N THR A 566 11.88 14.68 -6.96
CA THR A 566 12.73 15.50 -7.82
C THR A 566 12.04 16.79 -8.31
N GLU A 567 10.70 16.84 -8.26
CA GLU A 567 9.89 18.02 -8.59
C GLU A 567 9.60 18.88 -7.35
N ASN A 568 10.22 18.57 -6.20
CA ASN A 568 10.00 19.24 -4.91
C ASN A 568 8.55 19.07 -4.38
N ASN A 569 7.82 18.07 -4.87
CA ASN A 569 6.48 17.70 -4.40
C ASN A 569 6.57 16.65 -3.27
N PRO A 570 5.57 16.58 -2.36
CA PRO A 570 5.48 15.51 -1.38
C PRO A 570 5.47 14.13 -2.04
N VAL A 571 6.35 13.23 -1.59
CA VAL A 571 6.33 11.82 -2.00
C VAL A 571 5.01 11.21 -1.53
N HIS A 572 4.24 10.67 -2.47
CA HIS A 572 2.88 10.20 -2.21
C HIS A 572 2.53 8.91 -2.96
N PHE A 573 1.54 8.20 -2.41
CA PHE A 573 1.01 6.96 -2.98
C PHE A 573 -0.52 6.97 -2.97
N LEU A 574 -1.14 6.49 -4.04
CA LEU A 574 -2.59 6.57 -4.27
C LEU A 574 -3.28 5.24 -3.99
N PHE A 575 -4.42 5.27 -3.33
CA PHE A 575 -5.20 4.09 -2.98
C PHE A 575 -6.71 4.34 -3.18
N ASN A 576 -7.36 3.48 -3.94
CA ASN A 576 -8.82 3.46 -4.11
C ASN A 576 -9.41 2.33 -3.27
N ASN A 577 -9.32 2.48 -1.95
CA ASN A 577 -9.61 1.44 -0.95
C ASN A 577 -11.09 1.02 -0.85
N ARG A 578 -11.86 1.05 -1.94
CA ARG A 578 -13.28 0.67 -2.00
C ARG A 578 -13.44 -0.85 -1.83
N LYS A 579 -14.41 -1.27 -1.00
CA LYS A 579 -14.59 -2.67 -0.55
C LYS A 579 -16.01 -3.21 -0.74
N GLU A 580 -16.77 -2.69 -1.69
CA GLU A 580 -18.15 -3.12 -1.90
C GLU A 580 -18.23 -4.57 -2.39
N ILE A 581 -19.39 -5.19 -2.16
CA ILE A 581 -19.74 -6.54 -2.59
C ILE A 581 -19.56 -6.62 -4.11
N ARG A 582 -18.77 -7.60 -4.58
CA ARG A 582 -18.61 -7.83 -6.01
C ARG A 582 -19.96 -8.24 -6.59
N HIS A 583 -20.47 -7.46 -7.53
CA HIS A 583 -21.39 -7.95 -8.55
C HIS A 583 -20.59 -8.24 -9.81
N ASP A 584 -20.93 -9.31 -10.53
CA ASP A 584 -20.16 -9.86 -11.67
C ASP A 584 -20.01 -8.89 -12.89
N GLN A 585 -20.39 -7.62 -12.75
CA GLN A 585 -20.39 -6.60 -13.80
C GLN A 585 -19.76 -5.26 -13.38
N ASP A 586 -19.24 -5.12 -12.15
CA ASP A 586 -18.83 -3.81 -11.64
C ASP A 586 -17.38 -3.44 -11.99
N ILE A 587 -17.19 -2.89 -13.20
CA ILE A 587 -15.93 -2.33 -13.71
C ILE A 587 -15.30 -1.33 -12.71
N SER A 588 -16.12 -0.62 -11.93
CA SER A 588 -15.66 0.35 -10.93
C SER A 588 -14.80 -0.29 -9.84
N LEU A 589 -15.18 -1.48 -9.36
CA LEU A 589 -14.44 -2.19 -8.31
C LEU A 589 -13.10 -2.73 -8.82
N MET A 590 -13.04 -3.18 -10.07
CA MET A 590 -11.79 -3.62 -10.70
C MET A 590 -10.83 -2.45 -10.89
N LEU A 591 -11.31 -1.29 -11.33
CA LEU A 591 -10.51 -0.07 -11.43
C LEU A 591 -9.99 0.37 -10.06
N ALA A 592 -10.83 0.31 -9.03
CA ALA A 592 -10.43 0.63 -7.65
C ALA A 592 -9.34 -0.32 -7.13
N TRP A 593 -9.48 -1.62 -7.40
CA TRP A 593 -8.44 -2.62 -7.08
C TRP A 593 -7.12 -2.31 -7.79
N ASN A 594 -7.17 -2.04 -9.10
CA ASN A 594 -5.98 -1.76 -9.91
C ASN A 594 -5.24 -0.50 -9.44
N THR A 595 -5.97 0.59 -9.15
CA THR A 595 -5.38 1.82 -8.58
C THR A 595 -4.66 1.51 -7.26
N THR A 596 -5.31 0.76 -6.38
CA THR A 596 -4.74 0.37 -5.08
C THR A 596 -3.51 -0.53 -5.23
N MET A 597 -3.54 -1.51 -6.15
CA MET A 597 -2.39 -2.39 -6.40
C MET A 597 -1.20 -1.65 -6.98
N GLN A 598 -1.44 -0.71 -7.90
CA GLN A 598 -0.40 0.14 -8.45
C GLN A 598 0.22 1.03 -7.35
N GLY A 599 -0.62 1.61 -6.49
CA GLY A 599 -0.18 2.34 -5.30
C GLY A 599 0.71 1.51 -4.38
N MET A 600 0.32 0.27 -4.09
CA MET A 600 1.11 -0.65 -3.28
C MET A 600 2.43 -1.06 -3.92
N VAL A 601 2.48 -1.29 -5.25
CA VAL A 601 3.73 -1.56 -5.98
C VAL A 601 4.70 -0.39 -5.82
N ASN A 602 4.22 0.84 -6.00
CA ASN A 602 5.04 2.03 -5.85
C ASN A 602 5.50 2.21 -4.39
N PHE A 603 4.60 2.01 -3.43
CA PHE A 603 4.90 2.16 -2.01
C PHE A 603 5.90 1.11 -1.51
N THR A 604 5.75 -0.16 -1.91
CA THR A 604 6.71 -1.21 -1.55
C THR A 604 8.06 -1.03 -2.22
N LYS A 605 8.12 -0.47 -3.43
CA LYS A 605 9.36 -0.04 -4.07
C LYS A 605 10.05 1.05 -3.26
N PHE A 606 9.30 2.02 -2.73
CA PHE A 606 9.83 3.02 -1.79
C PHE A 606 10.38 2.35 -0.52
N LEU A 607 9.59 1.50 0.16
CA LEU A 607 10.02 0.80 1.38
C LEU A 607 11.26 -0.06 1.19
N SER A 608 11.43 -0.68 0.01
CA SER A 608 12.61 -1.48 -0.31
C SER A 608 13.90 -0.66 -0.39
N LYS A 609 13.79 0.65 -0.68
CA LYS A 609 14.90 1.59 -0.78
C LYS A 609 15.08 2.45 0.47
N ALA A 610 13.99 2.68 1.21
CA ALA A 610 14.00 3.47 2.44
C ALA A 610 14.95 2.83 3.45
N GLN A 611 15.85 3.65 4.00
CA GLN A 611 16.69 3.23 5.11
C GLN A 611 15.87 3.29 6.41
N PRO A 612 15.88 2.23 7.23
CA PRO A 612 15.27 2.28 8.56
C PRO A 612 15.93 3.38 9.39
N GLN A 613 15.11 4.22 10.01
CA GLN A 613 15.58 5.26 10.93
C GLN A 613 15.44 4.80 12.36
N LYS A 614 16.52 4.92 13.13
CA LYS A 614 16.50 4.62 14.57
C LYS A 614 15.76 5.73 15.30
N LEU A 615 14.84 5.36 16.19
CA LEU A 615 14.00 6.32 16.91
C LEU A 615 14.71 7.00 18.09
N LYS A 616 16.03 6.86 18.24
CA LYS A 616 16.77 7.47 19.37
C LYS A 616 16.59 8.99 19.42
N MET A 617 16.75 9.68 18.30
CA MET A 617 16.60 11.15 18.26
C MET A 617 15.13 11.55 18.50
N THR A 618 14.18 10.80 17.95
CA THR A 618 12.74 10.94 18.23
C THR A 618 12.43 10.80 19.72
N VAL A 619 12.99 9.79 20.39
CA VAL A 619 12.86 9.61 21.85
C VAL A 619 13.50 10.78 22.61
N ASP A 620 14.65 11.28 22.17
CA ASP A 620 15.30 12.45 22.77
C ASP A 620 14.44 13.71 22.63
N VAL A 621 13.79 13.93 21.47
CA VAL A 621 12.82 15.02 21.22
C VAL A 621 11.66 14.93 22.21
N LEU A 622 11.03 13.76 22.32
CA LEU A 622 9.87 13.55 23.18
C LEU A 622 10.23 13.71 24.67
N ASN A 623 11.36 13.15 25.11
CA ASN A 623 11.88 13.34 26.46
C ASN A 623 12.16 14.83 26.75
N LYS A 624 12.77 15.57 25.81
CA LYS A 624 13.03 17.00 26.00
C LYS A 624 11.76 17.83 26.11
N ARG A 625 10.69 17.46 25.40
CA ARG A 625 9.38 18.13 25.54
C ARG A 625 8.79 17.92 26.92
N VAL A 626 8.82 16.68 27.43
CA VAL A 626 8.38 16.37 28.80
C VAL A 626 9.24 17.12 29.83
N GLN A 627 10.56 17.17 29.63
CA GLN A 627 11.48 17.91 30.49
C GLN A 627 11.20 19.41 30.47
N LEU A 628 11.04 20.03 29.28
CA LEU A 628 10.70 21.44 29.14
C LEU A 628 9.40 21.74 29.89
N GLN A 629 8.37 20.92 29.69
CA GLN A 629 7.09 21.09 30.36
C GLN A 629 7.21 21.04 31.88
N ALA A 630 7.87 20.00 32.38
CA ALA A 630 8.06 19.79 33.80
C ALA A 630 8.86 20.92 34.44
N CYS A 631 9.91 21.39 33.76
CA CYS A 631 10.69 22.55 34.19
C CYS A 631 9.85 23.82 34.21
N VAL A 632 9.13 24.17 33.14
CA VAL A 632 8.29 25.38 33.11
C VAL A 632 7.21 25.36 34.19
N ASN A 633 6.55 24.21 34.39
CA ASN A 633 5.55 24.06 35.45
C ASN A 633 6.17 24.26 36.85
N ASN A 634 7.30 23.61 37.12
CA ASN A 634 8.01 23.78 38.39
C ASN A 634 8.50 25.24 38.56
N PHE A 635 8.97 25.89 37.48
CA PHE A 635 9.49 27.25 37.53
C PHE A 635 8.40 28.27 37.77
N LYS A 636 7.22 28.14 37.13
CA LYS A 636 6.05 29.00 37.44
C LYS A 636 5.70 28.92 38.92
N GLU A 637 5.69 27.71 39.48
CA GLU A 637 5.44 27.44 40.89
C GLU A 637 6.53 28.03 41.80
N ARG A 638 7.82 27.86 41.46
CA ARG A 638 8.97 28.42 42.21
C ARG A 638 9.00 29.93 42.16
N ILE A 639 8.75 30.53 41.00
CA ILE A 639 8.72 31.98 40.83
C ILE A 639 7.59 32.58 41.66
N LYS A 640 6.40 31.97 41.65
CA LYS A 640 5.30 32.38 42.53
C LYS A 640 5.72 32.35 44.00
N MET A 641 6.49 31.34 44.43
CA MET A 641 7.03 31.30 45.79
C MET A 641 8.08 32.33 46.08
N ILE A 642 8.98 32.58 45.14
CA ILE A 642 9.98 33.62 45.25
C ILE A 642 9.29 34.98 45.38
N GLU A 643 8.29 35.28 44.57
CA GLU A 643 7.49 36.51 44.61
C GLU A 643 6.77 36.67 45.98
N LEU A 644 6.22 35.58 46.53
CA LEU A 644 5.63 35.59 47.88
C LEU A 644 6.68 35.83 48.99
N LYS A 645 7.85 35.19 48.91
CA LYS A 645 8.95 35.41 49.86
C LYS A 645 9.56 36.80 49.74
N GLN A 646 9.64 37.35 48.52
CA GLN A 646 10.04 38.73 48.26
C GLN A 646 9.04 39.69 48.90
N ARG A 647 7.73 39.46 48.75
CA ARG A 647 6.69 40.25 49.42
C ARG A 647 6.83 40.19 50.94
N GLN A 648 6.98 39.01 51.52
CA GLN A 648 7.21 38.86 52.96
C GLN A 648 8.45 39.63 53.42
N SER A 649 9.58 39.49 52.69
CA SER A 649 10.84 40.16 53.05
C SER A 649 10.74 41.67 52.91
N ARG A 650 10.00 42.19 51.92
CA ARG A 650 9.68 43.62 51.77
C ARG A 650 8.79 44.11 52.91
N GLN A 651 7.72 43.40 53.25
CA GLN A 651 6.86 43.74 54.39
C GLN A 651 7.64 43.80 55.71
N ILE A 652 8.55 42.86 55.94
CA ILE A 652 9.44 42.88 57.12
C ILE A 652 10.41 44.07 57.06
N LYS A 653 11.03 44.31 55.90
CA LYS A 653 11.96 45.43 55.70
C LYS A 653 11.27 46.77 55.95
N GLU A 654 10.11 46.99 55.34
CA GLU A 654 9.26 48.17 55.50
C GLU A 654 8.80 48.34 56.95
N ALA A 655 8.41 47.26 57.63
CA ALA A 655 8.02 47.31 59.04
C ALA A 655 9.19 47.75 59.94
N ILE A 656 10.40 47.24 59.69
CA ILE A 656 11.60 47.65 60.43
C ILE A 656 11.99 49.10 60.09
N GLU A 657 11.90 49.52 58.84
CA GLU A 657 12.19 50.89 58.40
C GLU A 657 11.19 51.91 59.00
N GLN A 658 9.89 51.59 59.01
CA GLN A 658 8.84 52.39 59.67
C GLN A 658 9.10 52.50 61.18
N TYR A 659 9.38 51.36 61.83
CA TYR A 659 9.72 51.32 63.26
C TYR A 659 10.95 52.18 63.61
N ASN A 660 11.93 52.29 62.70
CA ASN A 660 13.12 53.10 62.90
C ASN A 660 12.91 54.60 62.60
N ALA A 661 11.94 54.95 61.74
CA ALA A 661 11.68 56.32 61.32
C ALA A 661 10.78 57.09 62.30
N ASP A 662 9.83 56.41 62.94
CA ASP A 662 8.92 57.03 63.88
C ASP A 662 9.59 57.17 65.26
N ALA A 663 9.94 58.40 65.65
CA ALA A 663 10.47 58.73 66.99
C ALA A 663 9.48 58.46 68.16
N LYS A 664 8.35 57.80 67.89
CA LYS A 664 7.39 57.25 68.85
C LYS A 664 6.83 55.94 68.27
N ASN A 665 7.15 54.82 68.94
CA ASN A 665 6.72 53.42 68.79
C ASN A 665 5.21 53.17 68.48
N ALA A 666 4.62 53.76 67.43
CA ALA A 666 3.17 53.62 67.18
C ALA A 666 2.80 52.30 66.49
N ILE A 667 3.71 51.70 65.72
CA ILE A 667 3.51 50.42 65.04
C ILE A 667 4.30 49.34 65.79
N THR A 668 3.65 48.71 66.79
CA THR A 668 4.20 47.56 67.49
C THR A 668 3.96 46.26 66.73
N GLU A 669 2.84 46.17 66.02
CA GLU A 669 2.40 44.98 65.30
C GLU A 669 2.21 45.24 63.80
N LYS A 670 2.56 44.25 62.98
CA LYS A 670 2.30 44.27 61.53
C LYS A 670 1.72 42.93 61.09
N GLU A 671 0.73 43.00 60.21
CA GLU A 671 0.24 41.82 59.49
C GLU A 671 1.26 41.46 58.39
N ILE A 672 1.83 40.26 58.48
CA ILE A 672 2.82 39.73 57.54
C ILE A 672 2.23 38.52 56.81
N ASP A 673 2.42 38.48 55.50
CA ASP A 673 2.10 37.31 54.68
C ASP A 673 3.20 36.26 54.83
N GLU A 674 2.88 35.11 55.43
CA GLU A 674 3.80 33.97 55.52
C GLU A 674 3.45 32.88 54.49
N PRO A 675 4.31 32.69 53.45
CA PRO A 675 4.16 31.59 52.53
C PRO A 675 4.65 30.27 53.14
N TYR A 676 3.91 29.19 52.92
CA TYR A 676 4.28 27.84 53.33
C TYR A 676 3.89 26.79 52.29
N LYS A 677 4.58 25.65 52.33
CA LYS A 677 4.31 24.48 51.50
C LYS A 677 3.38 23.53 52.24
N VAL A 678 2.38 23.02 51.54
CA VAL A 678 1.52 21.94 52.05
C VAL A 678 1.36 20.87 50.98
N LYS A 679 1.34 19.62 51.42
CA LYS A 679 1.13 18.46 50.55
C LYS A 679 -0.36 18.15 50.49
N VAL A 680 -0.95 18.24 49.29
CA VAL A 680 -2.39 18.04 49.06
C VAL A 680 -2.62 16.79 48.21
N PRO A 681 -3.73 16.06 48.43
CA PRO A 681 -4.06 14.90 47.61
C PRO A 681 -4.41 15.33 46.17
N LEU A 682 -4.07 14.47 45.22
CA LEU A 682 -4.51 14.57 43.82
C LEU A 682 -5.88 13.88 43.68
N HIS A 683 -6.84 14.59 43.11
CA HIS A 683 -8.17 14.04 42.77
C HIS A 683 -8.20 13.67 41.28
N GLY A 684 -8.69 12.47 40.93
CA GLY A 684 -8.76 11.97 39.55
C GLY A 684 -8.60 10.46 39.41
N TRP A 685 -8.70 9.94 38.19
CA TRP A 685 -8.57 8.50 37.88
C TRP A 685 -7.19 7.91 38.24
N TRP A 686 -7.17 6.58 38.32
CA TRP A 686 -6.17 5.65 38.87
C TRP A 686 -4.69 5.93 38.55
N ASP A 687 -4.39 6.63 37.45
CA ASP A 687 -3.04 6.92 36.94
C ASP A 687 -2.48 8.31 37.32
N ASN A 688 -3.22 9.14 38.06
CA ASN A 688 -2.83 10.52 38.36
C ASN A 688 -1.85 10.63 39.55
N LYS A 689 -0.59 10.25 39.36
CA LYS A 689 0.49 10.38 40.35
C LYS A 689 1.51 11.44 39.93
N ALA A 690 1.97 12.24 40.89
CA ALA A 690 3.08 13.17 40.71
C ALA A 690 4.41 12.52 41.11
N VAL A 691 5.49 12.88 40.43
CA VAL A 691 6.85 12.66 40.95
C VAL A 691 7.25 13.89 41.74
N THR A 692 7.43 13.74 43.04
CA THR A 692 7.76 14.83 43.97
C THR A 692 9.14 14.60 44.59
N CYS A 693 9.84 15.69 44.93
CA CYS A 693 11.10 15.64 45.67
C CYS A 693 10.84 15.94 47.14
N ASN A 694 11.21 15.03 48.04
CA ASN A 694 11.01 15.23 49.48
C ASN A 694 12.07 16.16 50.11
N VAL A 695 13.20 16.37 49.45
CA VAL A 695 14.27 17.27 49.92
C VAL A 695 13.96 18.72 49.54
N CYS A 696 13.57 18.93 48.28
CA CYS A 696 13.23 20.26 47.78
C CYS A 696 11.77 20.63 48.07
N GLU A 697 10.91 19.66 48.40
CA GLU A 697 9.46 19.82 48.52
C GLU A 697 8.85 20.44 47.25
N GLU A 698 9.08 19.79 46.11
CA GLU A 698 8.76 20.29 44.77
C GLU A 698 8.09 19.22 43.91
N ASN A 699 7.20 19.66 43.01
CA ASN A 699 6.55 18.80 42.02
C ASN A 699 7.44 18.71 40.77
N CYS A 700 8.22 17.64 40.68
CA CYS A 700 9.25 17.52 39.65
C CYS A 700 8.69 17.11 38.29
N HIS A 701 7.64 16.27 38.28
CA HIS A 701 6.89 15.93 37.06
C HIS A 701 5.42 15.71 37.42
N TYR A 702 4.57 16.66 37.01
CA TYR A 702 3.11 16.59 37.07
C TYR A 702 2.49 17.67 36.17
N PRO A 703 1.39 17.37 35.45
CA PRO A 703 0.85 16.03 35.18
C PRO A 703 1.76 15.21 34.26
N GLY A 704 1.41 13.97 33.92
CA GLY A 704 1.99 13.26 32.76
C GLY A 704 2.97 12.11 33.03
N CYS A 705 3.33 11.80 34.28
CA CYS A 705 4.24 10.69 34.59
C CYS A 705 3.52 9.33 34.66
N THR A 706 3.23 8.69 33.53
CA THR A 706 2.42 7.44 33.45
C THR A 706 3.25 6.17 33.66
N LEU A 707 4.24 5.89 32.80
CA LEU A 707 4.96 4.60 32.79
C LEU A 707 6.02 4.40 33.88
N ALA A 708 6.57 5.47 34.43
CA ALA A 708 7.67 5.33 35.38
C ALA A 708 7.16 4.69 36.70
N TRP A 709 7.32 3.37 36.86
CA TRP A 709 6.94 2.66 38.08
C TRP A 709 7.70 3.15 39.31
N ARG A 710 8.91 3.67 39.08
CA ARG A 710 9.79 4.28 40.09
C ARG A 710 10.29 5.63 39.56
N PRO A 711 10.62 6.59 40.45
CA PRO A 711 11.17 7.87 40.05
C PRO A 711 12.38 7.77 39.12
N ARG A 712 13.25 6.75 39.29
CA ARG A 712 14.42 6.49 38.42
C ARG A 712 14.09 6.46 36.93
N TYR A 713 12.91 5.99 36.56
CA TYR A 713 12.49 5.83 35.16
C TYR A 713 11.74 7.04 34.60
N CYS A 714 11.57 8.09 35.42
CA CYS A 714 10.91 9.31 35.00
C CYS A 714 11.80 10.11 34.03
N GLU A 715 11.18 10.73 33.04
CA GLU A 715 11.79 11.51 31.95
C GLU A 715 12.63 12.68 32.47
N VAL A 716 12.29 13.21 33.64
CA VAL A 716 13.03 14.30 34.27
C VAL A 716 14.29 13.82 35.01
N MET A 717 14.50 12.50 35.16
CA MET A 717 15.72 11.93 35.71
C MET A 717 16.72 11.66 34.58
N VAL A 718 17.79 12.42 34.54
CA VAL A 718 18.88 12.28 33.56
C VAL A 718 20.15 11.98 34.32
N ASN A 719 20.86 10.90 33.97
CA ASN A 719 22.07 10.48 34.69
C ASN A 719 21.84 10.38 36.21
N GLU A 720 20.73 9.75 36.60
CA GLU A 720 20.32 9.52 37.99
C GLU A 720 19.96 10.76 38.83
N ILE A 721 20.07 11.96 38.26
CA ILE A 721 19.70 13.24 38.89
C ILE A 721 18.45 13.86 38.27
N CYS A 722 17.68 14.60 39.07
CA CYS A 722 16.48 15.30 38.61
C CYS A 722 16.83 16.62 37.93
N MET A 723 16.36 16.83 36.70
CA MET A 723 16.55 18.07 35.95
C MET A 723 15.57 19.19 36.36
N SER A 724 14.49 18.85 37.07
CA SER A 724 13.42 19.80 37.41
C SER A 724 13.60 20.44 38.79
N CYS A 725 14.03 19.68 39.80
CA CYS A 725 14.08 20.18 41.17
C CYS A 725 15.27 21.09 41.45
N THR A 726 15.13 22.02 42.40
CA THR A 726 16.13 23.04 42.75
C THR A 726 17.53 22.49 42.97
N ASN A 727 17.69 21.39 43.71
CA ASN A 727 19.01 20.87 44.10
C ASN A 727 19.55 19.79 43.15
N LYS A 728 18.91 19.56 42.00
CA LYS A 728 19.24 18.44 41.10
C LYS A 728 19.39 17.10 41.83
N CYS A 729 18.47 16.85 42.76
CA CYS A 729 18.52 15.72 43.68
C CYS A 729 18.57 14.38 42.93
N HIS A 730 19.31 13.42 43.47
CA HIS A 730 19.31 12.04 43.00
C HIS A 730 17.88 11.44 43.03
N TYR A 731 17.56 10.52 42.12
CA TYR A 731 16.22 9.94 41.99
C TYR A 731 15.71 9.28 43.29
N SER A 732 16.61 8.82 44.17
CA SER A 732 16.26 8.21 45.47
C SER A 732 15.61 9.20 46.46
N LYS A 733 15.72 10.51 46.23
CA LYS A 733 15.06 11.54 47.03
C LYS A 733 13.64 11.87 46.55
N HIS A 734 13.19 11.18 45.52
CA HIS A 734 11.90 11.38 44.90
C HIS A 734 10.95 10.24 45.22
N VAL A 735 9.65 10.53 45.20
CA VAL A 735 8.58 9.54 45.34
C VAL A 735 7.53 9.77 44.26
N LYS A 736 6.89 8.69 43.80
CA LYS A 736 5.75 8.75 42.88
C LYS A 736 4.48 8.43 43.66
N GLU A 737 3.62 9.42 43.83
CA GLU A 737 2.51 9.37 44.80
C GLU A 737 1.27 10.15 44.35
N LYS A 738 0.13 9.95 45.03
CA LYS A 738 -1.13 10.65 44.78
C LYS A 738 -1.22 12.01 45.50
N TYR A 739 -0.08 12.68 45.67
CA TYR A 739 0.02 13.95 46.38
C TYR A 739 0.91 14.91 45.60
N LYS A 740 0.64 16.21 45.74
CA LYS A 740 1.50 17.28 45.22
C LYS A 740 1.73 18.36 46.28
N TYR A 741 2.83 19.07 46.17
CA TYR A 741 3.08 20.29 46.94
C TYR A 741 2.28 21.45 46.36
N VAL A 742 1.64 22.23 47.21
CA VAL A 742 0.97 23.48 46.85
C VAL A 742 1.37 24.55 47.84
N PHE A 743 1.49 25.78 47.35
CA PHE A 743 1.82 26.94 48.15
C PHE A 743 0.58 27.61 48.68
N LYS A 744 0.60 27.95 49.97
CA LYS A 744 -0.44 28.73 50.62
C LYS A 744 0.21 29.89 51.37
N THR A 745 -0.54 30.96 51.50
CA THR A 745 -0.18 32.11 52.32
C THR A 745 -1.10 32.14 53.52
N LYS A 746 -0.55 32.33 54.71
CA LYS A 746 -1.33 32.69 55.91
C LYS A 746 -0.94 34.10 56.32
N LYS A 747 -1.92 34.88 56.74
CA LYS A 747 -1.68 36.19 57.33
C LYS A 747 -1.43 36.02 58.82
N VAL A 748 -0.38 36.64 59.33
CA VAL A 748 0.03 36.51 60.73
C VAL A 748 0.39 37.88 61.26
N ILE A 749 -0.23 38.25 62.38
CA ILE A 749 0.13 39.47 63.11
C ILE A 749 1.37 39.15 63.93
N LYS A 750 2.40 40.01 63.82
CA LYS A 750 3.66 39.84 64.54
C LYS A 750 4.16 41.17 65.08
N GLU A 751 4.79 41.12 66.24
CA GLU A 751 5.52 42.26 66.77
C GLU A 751 6.80 42.54 65.97
N VAL A 752 7.06 43.81 65.66
CA VAL A 752 8.23 44.22 64.87
C VAL A 752 9.54 43.92 65.62
N VAL A 753 9.55 44.08 66.95
CA VAL A 753 10.71 43.77 67.80
C VAL A 753 11.07 42.29 67.74
N ASP A 754 10.06 41.41 67.76
CA ASP A 754 10.27 39.97 67.66
C ASP A 754 10.76 39.56 66.27
N LEU A 755 10.30 40.22 65.21
CA LEU A 755 10.84 40.03 63.86
C LEU A 755 12.33 40.38 63.78
N ILE A 756 12.75 41.48 64.41
CA ILE A 756 14.16 41.90 64.46
C ILE A 756 15.00 40.84 65.21
N LYS A 757 14.60 40.50 66.45
CA LYS A 757 15.32 39.50 67.28
C LYS A 757 15.45 38.16 66.57
N LYS A 758 14.36 37.70 65.94
CA LYS A 758 14.34 36.44 65.19
C LYS A 758 15.34 36.49 64.03
N ARG A 759 15.38 37.59 63.26
CA ARG A 759 16.32 37.74 62.14
C ARG A 759 17.77 37.90 62.58
N GLU A 760 18.03 38.59 63.69
CA GLU A 760 19.37 38.68 64.29
C GLU A 760 19.92 37.30 64.66
N PHE A 761 19.08 36.47 65.30
CA PHE A 761 19.41 35.09 65.65
C PHE A 761 19.64 34.21 64.40
N GLU A 762 18.70 34.21 63.46
CA GLU A 762 18.78 33.38 62.23
C GLU A 762 20.00 33.71 61.37
N LYS A 763 20.39 34.99 61.30
CA LYS A 763 21.48 35.46 60.43
C LYS A 763 22.80 35.69 61.15
N LYS A 764 22.86 35.44 62.47
CA LYS A 764 24.00 35.82 63.32
C LYS A 764 24.41 37.28 63.10
N ALA A 765 23.41 38.15 62.97
CA ALA A 765 23.59 39.56 62.71
C ALA A 765 23.49 40.35 64.03
N SER A 766 24.31 41.38 64.17
CA SER A 766 24.33 42.28 65.33
C SER A 766 23.75 43.65 64.92
N GLY A 767 22.47 43.87 65.23
CA GLY A 767 21.79 45.14 65.04
C GLY A 767 20.96 45.24 63.76
N GLN A 768 19.94 46.10 63.82
CA GLN A 768 18.93 46.31 62.77
C GLN A 768 19.53 46.64 61.38
N LYS A 769 20.64 47.39 61.31
CA LYS A 769 21.33 47.69 60.02
C LYS A 769 21.82 46.42 59.33
N GLN A 770 22.38 45.47 60.08
CA GLN A 770 22.82 44.19 59.52
C GLN A 770 21.63 43.30 59.12
N VAL A 771 20.51 43.38 59.85
CA VAL A 771 19.25 42.70 59.48
C VAL A 771 18.71 43.24 58.15
N LEU A 772 18.62 44.56 57.99
CA LEU A 772 18.17 45.19 56.74
C LEU A 772 19.08 44.84 55.56
N ALA A 773 20.40 44.86 55.74
CA ALA A 773 21.35 44.43 54.73
C ALA A 773 21.21 42.93 54.39
N GLY A 774 20.92 42.09 55.40
CA GLY A 774 20.63 40.67 55.22
C GLY A 774 19.34 40.43 54.41
N LEU A 775 18.28 41.18 54.69
CA LEU A 775 17.03 41.14 53.92
C LEU A 775 17.24 41.61 52.48
N GLN A 776 18.05 42.64 52.26
CA GLN A 776 18.41 43.07 50.91
C GLN A 776 19.16 41.96 50.15
N LYS A 777 20.15 41.31 50.79
CA LYS A 777 20.84 40.15 50.20
C LYS A 777 19.89 39.00 49.89
N GLU A 778 18.90 38.73 50.74
CA GLU A 778 17.86 37.71 50.45
C GLU A 778 17.07 38.06 49.20
N LEU A 779 16.66 39.33 49.04
CA LEU A 779 15.98 39.81 47.84
C LEU A 779 16.87 39.66 46.58
N ASP A 780 18.16 39.94 46.69
CA ASP A 780 19.11 39.80 45.58
C ASP A 780 19.33 38.32 45.19
N VAL A 781 19.40 37.40 46.19
CA VAL A 781 19.49 35.95 45.95
C VAL A 781 18.23 35.44 45.26
N PHE A 782 17.05 35.89 45.69
CA PHE A 782 15.79 35.54 45.04
C PHE A 782 15.74 35.95 43.56
N GLU A 783 16.28 37.12 43.22
CA GLU A 783 16.36 37.56 41.83
C GLU A 783 17.34 36.73 41.01
N LYS A 784 18.48 36.36 41.62
CA LYS A 784 19.46 35.46 40.99
C LYS A 784 18.88 34.06 40.72
N ASP A 785 18.21 33.46 41.70
CA ASP A 785 17.59 32.13 41.56
C ASP A 785 16.55 32.13 40.43
N LYS A 786 15.72 33.18 40.36
CA LYS A 786 14.77 33.37 39.26
C LYS A 786 15.47 33.46 37.90
N SER A 787 16.57 34.21 37.83
CA SER A 787 17.38 34.36 36.62
C SER A 787 17.98 33.04 36.14
N GLU A 788 18.47 32.18 37.03
CA GLU A 788 19.02 30.87 36.68
C GLU A 788 17.94 29.94 36.10
N LEU A 789 16.71 29.97 36.63
CA LEU A 789 15.59 29.16 36.12
C LEU A 789 15.21 29.52 34.68
N VAL A 790 15.21 30.81 34.37
CA VAL A 790 14.94 31.32 33.03
C VAL A 790 16.01 30.81 32.05
N GLU A 791 17.27 30.76 32.48
CA GLU A 791 18.38 30.25 31.65
C GLU A 791 18.25 28.75 31.36
N GLU A 792 17.93 27.93 32.38
CA GLU A 792 17.74 26.48 32.19
C GLU A 792 16.58 26.18 31.24
N THR A 793 15.50 26.97 31.30
CA THR A 793 14.37 26.86 30.37
C THR A 793 14.80 27.18 28.94
N TYR A 794 15.53 28.28 28.77
CA TYR A 794 16.04 28.71 27.47
C TYR A 794 16.91 27.62 26.83
N GLN A 795 17.81 27.00 27.60
CA GLN A 795 18.64 25.90 27.10
C GLN A 795 17.81 24.69 26.66
N CYS A 796 16.70 24.38 27.33
CA CYS A 796 15.80 23.30 26.91
C CYS A 796 15.10 23.63 25.59
N VAL A 797 14.63 24.86 25.41
CA VAL A 797 13.99 25.35 24.18
C VAL A 797 14.96 25.32 22.99
N VAL A 798 16.19 25.81 23.18
CA VAL A 798 17.22 25.80 22.13
C VAL A 798 17.59 24.38 21.71
N LYS A 799 17.78 23.46 22.67
CA LYS A 799 18.07 22.06 22.35
C LYS A 799 16.94 21.40 21.56
N LEU A 800 15.68 21.70 21.91
CA LEU A 800 14.52 21.20 21.15
C LEU A 800 14.52 21.68 19.70
N GLU A 801 14.86 22.95 19.46
CA GLU A 801 14.99 23.52 18.11
C GLU A 801 16.08 22.82 17.29
N GLU A 802 17.17 22.39 17.94
CA GLU A 802 18.29 21.70 17.29
C GLU A 802 17.92 20.29 16.82
N ILE A 803 17.22 19.50 17.64
CA ILE A 803 16.99 18.07 17.37
C ILE A 803 15.64 17.76 16.72
N ALA A 804 14.59 18.53 16.99
CA ALA A 804 13.24 18.22 16.52
C ALA A 804 13.08 18.55 15.03
N LEU A 805 12.39 17.67 14.28
CA LEU A 805 12.04 17.93 12.88
C LEU A 805 11.32 19.27 12.76
N LYS A 806 10.37 19.50 13.66
CA LYS A 806 9.72 20.79 13.89
C LYS A 806 9.87 21.21 15.36
N GLY A 807 10.82 22.11 15.63
CA GLY A 807 11.09 22.63 16.99
C GLY A 807 10.09 23.68 17.47
N ASN A 808 9.60 24.50 16.54
CA ASN A 808 8.73 25.66 16.80
C ASN A 808 7.24 25.26 16.77
N THR A 809 6.89 24.22 17.53
CA THR A 809 5.49 23.78 17.60
C THR A 809 4.63 24.63 18.51
N LEU A 810 3.32 24.56 18.30
CA LEU A 810 2.27 25.01 19.21
C LEU A 810 2.53 24.64 20.70
N CYS A 811 3.10 23.45 20.95
CA CYS A 811 3.43 22.99 22.31
C CYS A 811 4.61 23.76 22.94
N THR A 812 5.59 24.15 22.13
CA THR A 812 6.74 24.99 22.56
C THR A 812 6.31 26.45 22.65
N TYR A 813 5.49 26.90 21.69
CA TYR A 813 5.01 28.26 21.50
C TYR A 813 4.33 28.85 22.74
N ILE A 814 3.44 28.08 23.38
CA ILE A 814 2.72 28.51 24.60
C ILE A 814 3.64 28.83 25.79
N HIS A 815 4.89 28.37 25.76
CA HIS A 815 5.89 28.68 26.78
C HIS A 815 6.82 29.82 26.37
N LEU A 816 6.84 30.19 25.09
CA LEU A 816 7.69 31.25 24.57
C LEU A 816 7.30 32.61 25.15
N ASP A 817 6.02 32.93 25.27
CA ASP A 817 5.58 34.22 25.85
C ASP A 817 6.09 34.40 27.28
N PHE A 818 5.84 33.40 28.13
CA PHE A 818 6.37 33.38 29.48
C PHE A 818 7.89 33.49 29.52
N LEU A 819 8.60 32.84 28.59
CA LEU A 819 10.05 32.87 28.56
C LEU A 819 10.60 34.20 28.03
N ILE A 820 9.94 34.81 27.03
CA ILE A 820 10.28 36.13 26.46
C ILE A 820 10.13 37.18 27.55
N ASP A 821 8.97 37.26 28.21
CA ASP A 821 8.71 38.22 29.28
C ASP A 821 9.79 38.15 30.37
N ARG A 822 10.13 36.93 30.80
CA ARG A 822 11.14 36.71 31.85
C ARG A 822 12.57 36.94 31.36
N MET A 823 12.85 36.79 30.07
CA MET A 823 14.16 37.08 29.50
C MET A 823 14.36 38.59 29.24
N GLU A 824 13.28 39.32 28.95
CA GLU A 824 13.27 40.79 28.87
C GLU A 824 13.56 41.43 30.23
N GLU A 825 13.00 40.89 31.32
CA GLU A 825 13.34 41.30 32.70
C GLU A 825 14.86 41.20 32.97
N LYS A 826 15.54 40.21 32.36
CA LYS A 826 17.00 40.00 32.47
C LYS A 826 17.83 40.93 31.57
N ARG A 827 17.19 41.66 30.65
CA ARG A 827 17.84 42.55 29.66
C ARG A 827 18.83 41.83 28.72
N ASP A 828 18.65 40.52 28.49
CA ASP A 828 19.45 39.73 27.54
C ASP A 828 18.85 39.82 26.13
N THR A 829 19.14 40.92 25.44
CA THR A 829 18.52 41.27 24.15
C THR A 829 18.77 40.23 23.06
N ALA A 830 19.93 39.57 23.05
CA ALA A 830 20.26 38.54 22.07
C ALA A 830 19.39 37.30 22.22
N LYS A 831 19.16 36.83 23.47
CA LYS A 831 18.27 35.68 23.70
C LYS A 831 16.81 36.03 23.46
N VAL A 832 16.38 37.24 23.82
CA VAL A 832 15.03 37.75 23.51
C VAL A 832 14.79 37.73 22.00
N GLN A 833 15.73 38.28 21.21
CA GLN A 833 15.62 38.26 19.75
C GLN A 833 15.50 36.84 19.20
N LYS A 834 16.33 35.90 19.67
CA LYS A 834 16.21 34.50 19.25
C LYS A 834 14.83 33.91 19.57
N LEU A 835 14.32 34.13 20.78
CA LEU A 835 12.99 33.64 21.16
C LEU A 835 11.86 34.29 20.34
N GLN A 836 11.98 35.58 20.04
CA GLN A 836 11.04 36.31 19.17
C GLN A 836 11.10 35.80 17.72
N GLU A 837 12.28 35.47 17.19
CA GLU A 837 12.41 34.84 15.87
C GLU A 837 11.77 33.44 15.84
N MET A 838 11.98 32.64 16.89
CA MET A 838 11.32 31.33 17.03
C MET A 838 9.79 31.50 17.08
N LYS A 839 9.31 32.50 17.83
CA LYS A 839 7.89 32.83 17.95
C LYS A 839 7.31 33.25 16.60
N LYS A 840 7.97 34.17 15.88
CA LYS A 840 7.54 34.65 14.57
C LYS A 840 7.48 33.54 13.53
N LYS A 841 8.50 32.66 13.49
CA LYS A 841 8.47 31.47 12.62
C LYS A 841 7.30 30.55 12.95
N ALA A 842 7.00 30.36 14.24
CA ALA A 842 5.83 29.58 14.65
C ALA A 842 4.53 30.23 14.17
N GLU A 843 4.35 31.55 14.34
CA GLU A 843 3.15 32.28 13.88
C GLU A 843 2.96 32.22 12.36
N GLU A 844 4.04 32.46 11.59
CA GLU A 844 4.02 32.37 10.12
C GLU A 844 3.63 30.96 9.64
N GLU A 845 4.09 29.91 10.35
CA GLU A 845 3.80 28.51 10.03
C GLU A 845 2.47 27.99 10.63
N GLN A 846 1.88 28.67 11.63
CA GLN A 846 0.78 28.14 12.47
C GLN A 846 -0.43 29.05 12.65
N ASN A 847 -0.52 30.20 11.94
CA ASN A 847 -1.62 31.18 12.06
C ASN A 847 -3.03 30.58 12.13
N VAL A 848 -3.26 29.39 11.57
CA VAL A 848 -4.56 28.72 11.52
C VAL A 848 -4.76 27.67 12.65
N GLY A 849 -3.68 27.05 13.15
CA GLY A 849 -3.77 26.06 14.23
C GLY A 849 -3.86 26.69 15.63
N ILE A 850 -3.32 27.91 15.78
CA ILE A 850 -3.36 28.70 17.02
C ILE A 850 -4.80 29.12 17.35
N ASP A 851 -5.55 29.64 16.37
CA ASP A 851 -6.95 30.04 16.53
C ASP A 851 -7.87 28.87 16.93
N TYR A 852 -7.64 27.68 16.36
CA TYR A 852 -8.40 26.47 16.71
C TYR A 852 -8.23 26.07 18.18
N ILE A 853 -7.03 26.28 18.74
CA ILE A 853 -6.69 25.90 20.11
C ILE A 853 -7.11 27.00 21.09
N GLN A 854 -6.86 28.26 20.77
CA GLN A 854 -7.23 29.41 21.59
C GLN A 854 -8.76 29.59 21.65
N GLY A 855 -9.47 29.38 20.54
CA GLY A 855 -10.94 29.44 20.48
C GLY A 855 -11.67 28.37 21.28
N LYS A 856 -10.98 27.28 21.69
CA LYS A 856 -11.54 26.22 22.53
C LYS A 856 -11.21 26.33 24.01
N GLY A 857 -10.30 27.23 24.43
CA GLY A 857 -9.95 27.43 25.85
C GLY A 857 -9.35 26.21 26.57
N GLU A 858 -8.94 25.15 25.86
CA GLU A 858 -8.70 23.80 26.41
C GLU A 858 -7.24 23.32 26.38
N TYR A 859 -6.27 24.23 26.17
CA TYR A 859 -4.87 23.85 26.07
C TYR A 859 -4.10 24.02 27.38
N GLU A 860 -4.14 23.00 28.24
CA GLU A 860 -3.01 22.76 29.15
C GLU A 860 -1.87 22.10 28.37
N PRO A 861 -0.66 22.66 28.26
CA PRO A 861 0.50 21.96 27.68
C PRO A 861 0.65 20.46 28.05
N LEU A 862 1.24 19.66 27.13
CA LEU A 862 1.39 18.19 27.15
C LEU A 862 1.75 17.52 28.48
#